data_AF-A0A9P8GFU5-F1
#
_entry.id   AF-A0A9P8GFU5-F1
#
_cell.length_a   1.000
_cell.length_b   1.000
_cell.length_c   1.000
_cell.angle_alpha   90.00
_cell.angle_beta   90.00
_cell.angle_gamma   90.00
#
_symmetry.space_group_name_H-M   'P 1'
#
loop_
_entity.id
_entity.type
_entity.pdbx_description
1 polymer ?
#
loop_
_entity_poly.entity_id
_entity_poly.type
_entity_poly.pdbx_seq_one_letter_code
_entity_poly.pdbx_strand_id
1 'polypeptide(L)'
;MSTPSKRRKKNDGQPVRGLDYFFGKQAQAKQQPKESIHEAPEADSKNDNLDHDVLSDEALARKLQAEWDEQDRASRAPTSSPSKSAATTEAVQPAPALPEPLKQEKEVKEETPTPAPAPVPVNPFAGLGKKNTLSLQSATADDDTITYDIPFDQSPLTFDPQKYIPELKKQWVTDNGHATYALLTHCFVMVNSTQSRIKIVDTLVNALRVIIEGDPQSLLPAVWLATNSISPPYIDMELGLGGSAISKALKKVCGLDNAALKKLSDKYGDAGDVAFEAKKRQSLTLRKPKPLTIKAVFDSLIKISMAKGHGSVETKQRLVERLVQDARGAEESRYVVRTLVQHLRIGAVKTTMLIALSRAFLLSKPPGADFSTRDRHELAKLSKQQLVEVWAPAEEIVKACFARRPNYNDLVPTLLEIGVTEELLLRCGLAMHSPLRPMLGGITRDLGEMLTKLSGREFTCEYKYDGQRAQVHCDSAGKVTIFSRHLEVMTDKYPDLVALVPKIRGEGVESFILEGEVVAVDRETGALLPFQTLSNRARKDVVITSVTVDVCLFSFDLMYLNGEGLMDRPFRERRSLLRSLFIELPHHFTWVKSIDATSADVETISDFYKQAINDKCEGFMAKVLDNLPNPDLLDANEDGTPKPPPTPSKRKRTTKRKPGDPPSSPPPEAEGATATKKGGRRKALLATYEPDKRLDSWLKVKKDYDSSASDTIDLIPIAAWHGTGRKCNWWSPILLACRNPETGGLEAVTKCMAGFSDAFYKANRAKYDPDAALDDDEEEDADEEQPTPKNNTLGGKPAYVEYSGGHPDVWFNPQEVWECAFADVTLSPTYTAAIGLVSEERGLSLRFPRFLKVREDKSIDEASTSDFLAELYRKQEARGAKEKEKEKNRELDDEEI
;
A
#
# COMPACT_ATOMS: atom_id res chain seq x y z
N MET A 1 44.81 22.26 22.49
CA MET A 1 45.48 22.82 21.30
C MET A 1 44.42 23.30 20.35
N SER A 2 44.49 24.59 20.00
CA SER A 2 43.53 25.35 19.21
C SER A 2 43.64 25.08 17.69
N THR A 3 42.49 25.17 17.01
CA THR A 3 42.25 25.12 15.55
C THR A 3 43.21 25.93 14.68
N PRO A 4 43.29 25.60 13.37
CA PRO A 4 43.55 26.61 12.34
C PRO A 4 42.45 26.67 11.26
N SER A 5 41.80 27.83 11.21
CA SER A 5 40.98 28.38 10.11
C SER A 5 41.86 29.00 9.02
N LYS A 6 41.38 29.05 7.76
CA LYS A 6 41.65 30.05 6.67
C LYS A 6 41.16 29.44 5.33
N ARG A 7 40.58 30.13 4.34
CA ARG A 7 40.42 31.56 4.03
C ARG A 7 39.44 31.71 2.85
N ARG A 8 38.49 32.65 2.91
CA ARG A 8 37.60 33.09 1.81
C ARG A 8 38.17 34.41 1.25
N LYS A 9 38.28 34.56 -0.07
CA LYS A 9 38.76 35.80 -0.74
C LYS A 9 37.62 36.82 -0.87
N LYS A 10 37.90 38.08 -0.49
CA LYS A 10 37.17 39.31 -0.85
C LYS A 10 37.97 40.05 -1.92
N ASN A 11 37.29 40.83 -2.76
CA ASN A 11 37.88 41.93 -3.52
C ASN A 11 36.92 43.14 -3.46
N ASP A 12 37.45 44.29 -3.06
CA ASP A 12 36.87 45.66 -3.05
C ASP A 12 36.84 46.24 -4.50
N GLY A 13 36.19 47.35 -4.92
CA GLY A 13 35.37 48.45 -4.37
C GLY A 13 35.10 49.47 -5.52
N GLN A 14 33.89 50.05 -5.70
CA GLN A 14 33.46 51.47 -5.53
C GLN A 14 32.66 51.96 -6.79
N PRO A 15 31.87 53.07 -6.78
CA PRO A 15 30.90 53.58 -5.79
C PRO A 15 29.51 53.93 -6.40
N VAL A 16 28.61 54.39 -5.52
CA VAL A 16 27.15 54.63 -5.60
C VAL A 16 26.72 55.80 -6.51
N ARG A 17 25.53 55.71 -7.13
CA ARG A 17 24.71 56.86 -7.58
C ARG A 17 23.27 56.70 -7.06
N GLY A 18 22.78 57.71 -6.34
CA GLY A 18 21.59 57.67 -5.49
C GLY A 18 20.27 58.10 -6.13
N LEU A 19 19.22 57.95 -5.31
CA LEU A 19 17.77 57.98 -5.57
C LEU A 19 17.14 59.34 -5.92
N ASP A 20 17.91 60.42 -6.05
CA ASP A 20 17.35 61.78 -6.25
C ASP A 20 17.21 62.21 -7.72
N TYR A 21 17.50 61.32 -8.68
CA TYR A 21 17.37 61.64 -10.11
C TYR A 21 16.03 61.18 -10.73
N PHE A 22 15.20 60.42 -10.01
CA PHE A 22 13.96 59.85 -10.56
C PHE A 22 12.66 60.54 -10.11
N PHE A 23 12.67 61.27 -8.98
CA PHE A 23 11.46 61.93 -8.44
C PHE A 23 11.25 63.38 -8.92
N GLY A 24 12.04 63.86 -9.89
CA GLY A 24 12.10 65.28 -10.24
C GLY A 24 11.13 65.79 -11.32
N LYS A 25 10.23 64.98 -11.87
CA LYS A 25 9.46 65.41 -13.07
C LYS A 25 8.03 64.87 -13.18
N GLN A 26 7.24 65.02 -12.12
CA GLN A 26 5.78 64.94 -12.24
C GLN A 26 5.03 65.71 -11.15
N ALA A 27 5.56 66.87 -10.77
CA ALA A 27 4.88 67.80 -9.87
C ALA A 27 4.90 69.21 -10.47
N GLN A 28 4.08 69.44 -11.50
CA GLN A 28 3.66 70.79 -11.92
C GLN A 28 2.43 70.74 -12.85
N ALA A 29 1.29 70.33 -12.28
CA ALA A 29 -0.02 70.78 -12.73
C ALA A 29 -0.96 70.74 -11.51
N LYS A 30 -0.96 71.84 -10.74
CA LYS A 30 -2.05 72.23 -9.82
C LYS A 30 -3.36 72.31 -10.65
N GLN A 31 -4.56 72.01 -10.14
CA GLN A 31 -5.31 72.81 -9.16
C GLN A 31 -6.66 72.12 -8.83
N GLN A 32 -7.11 72.30 -7.58
CA GLN A 32 -8.39 71.91 -6.93
C GLN A 32 -9.62 72.70 -7.51
N PRO A 33 -10.90 72.65 -6.99
CA PRO A 33 -11.46 72.01 -5.77
C PRO A 33 -12.92 71.41 -5.81
N LYS A 34 -13.24 70.65 -4.74
CA LYS A 34 -14.47 70.45 -3.92
C LYS A 34 -15.92 70.60 -4.45
N GLU A 35 -16.78 69.74 -3.86
CA GLU A 35 -18.21 69.86 -3.42
C GLU A 35 -19.12 68.78 -4.05
N SER A 36 -20.22 68.27 -3.50
CA SER A 36 -20.76 68.05 -2.14
C SER A 36 -22.11 67.29 -2.32
N ILE A 37 -22.52 66.48 -1.32
CA ILE A 37 -23.92 66.15 -0.94
C ILE A 37 -24.74 65.10 -1.73
N HIS A 38 -25.34 64.22 -0.92
CA HIS A 38 -26.52 63.34 -1.04
C HIS A 38 -27.49 63.50 -2.22
N GLU A 39 -28.03 62.36 -2.70
CA GLU A 39 -29.48 62.05 -2.69
C GLU A 39 -29.76 60.58 -3.09
N ALA A 40 -30.50 59.85 -2.25
CA ALA A 40 -31.36 58.73 -2.63
C ALA A 40 -32.72 59.32 -3.08
N PRO A 41 -33.65 58.65 -3.81
CA PRO A 41 -34.29 57.39 -3.37
C PRO A 41 -34.92 56.48 -4.48
N GLU A 42 -35.48 55.33 -4.04
CA GLU A 42 -36.77 54.69 -4.47
C GLU A 42 -37.02 54.32 -5.96
N ALA A 43 -37.74 53.26 -6.36
CA ALA A 43 -38.57 52.24 -5.70
C ALA A 43 -38.91 51.10 -6.70
N ASP A 44 -39.39 49.98 -6.13
CA ASP A 44 -40.41 49.05 -6.64
C ASP A 44 -40.20 48.22 -7.93
N SER A 45 -40.12 46.88 -7.81
CA SER A 45 -41.32 46.02 -7.68
C SER A 45 -41.03 44.52 -7.95
N LYS A 46 -41.52 43.69 -7.00
CA LYS A 46 -42.22 42.38 -7.12
C LYS A 46 -41.70 41.25 -8.03
N ASN A 47 -41.38 40.15 -7.35
CA ASN A 47 -41.82 38.76 -7.55
C ASN A 47 -42.36 38.33 -8.93
N ASP A 48 -41.76 37.25 -9.44
CA ASP A 48 -42.54 36.06 -9.78
C ASP A 48 -41.78 34.78 -9.39
N ASN A 49 -42.48 33.93 -8.62
CA ASN A 49 -42.09 32.57 -8.28
C ASN A 49 -42.34 31.65 -9.48
N LEU A 50 -41.42 30.73 -9.77
CA LEU A 50 -41.74 29.44 -10.37
C LEU A 50 -41.00 28.33 -9.62
N ASP A 51 -41.77 27.34 -9.22
CA ASP A 51 -41.51 26.28 -8.26
C ASP A 51 -40.34 25.35 -8.62
N HIS A 52 -39.53 25.02 -7.60
CA HIS A 52 -38.60 23.90 -7.63
C HIS A 52 -39.36 22.62 -7.22
N ASP A 53 -39.65 21.77 -8.19
CA ASP A 53 -40.24 20.46 -7.95
C ASP A 53 -39.22 19.55 -7.23
N VAL A 54 -39.52 19.19 -5.98
CA VAL A 54 -38.69 18.34 -5.12
C VAL A 54 -38.83 16.90 -5.58
N LEU A 55 -37.94 16.45 -6.45
CA LEU A 55 -37.79 15.04 -6.80
C LEU A 55 -37.08 14.29 -5.66
N SER A 56 -37.70 13.22 -5.15
CA SER A 56 -37.09 12.34 -4.15
C SER A 56 -35.75 11.75 -4.65
N ASP A 57 -34.78 11.58 -3.76
CA ASP A 57 -33.41 11.12 -4.04
C ASP A 57 -33.32 9.87 -4.94
N GLU A 58 -34.30 8.95 -4.87
CA GLU A 58 -34.33 7.75 -5.73
C GLU A 58 -34.61 8.07 -7.20
N ALA A 59 -35.44 9.08 -7.47
CA ALA A 59 -35.74 9.54 -8.83
C ALA A 59 -34.56 10.30 -9.45
N LEU A 60 -33.86 11.10 -8.63
CA LEU A 60 -32.63 11.78 -9.03
C LEU A 60 -31.51 10.78 -9.35
N ALA A 61 -31.36 9.73 -8.53
CA ALA A 61 -30.40 8.67 -8.76
C ALA A 61 -30.67 7.89 -10.06
N ARG A 62 -31.94 7.62 -10.40
CA ARG A 62 -32.30 6.98 -11.68
C ARG A 62 -32.05 7.89 -12.88
N LYS A 63 -32.25 9.20 -12.74
CA LYS A 63 -31.97 10.17 -13.79
C LYS A 63 -30.46 10.28 -14.07
N LEU A 64 -29.65 10.37 -13.00
CA LEU A 64 -28.19 10.36 -13.10
C LEU A 64 -27.64 9.05 -13.67
N GLN A 65 -28.25 7.90 -13.33
CA GLN A 65 -27.86 6.61 -13.91
C GLN A 65 -28.21 6.54 -15.40
N ALA A 66 -29.36 7.07 -15.81
CA ALA A 66 -29.75 7.13 -17.22
C ALA A 66 -28.84 8.07 -18.04
N GLU A 67 -28.46 9.23 -17.49
CA GLU A 67 -27.50 10.14 -18.12
C GLU A 67 -26.11 9.50 -18.25
N TRP A 68 -25.69 8.69 -17.27
CA TRP A 68 -24.44 7.94 -17.37
C TRP A 68 -24.49 6.85 -18.43
N ASP A 69 -25.57 6.08 -18.49
CA ASP A 69 -25.76 5.03 -19.48
C ASP A 69 -25.82 5.60 -20.91
N GLU A 70 -26.29 6.84 -21.06
CA GLU A 70 -26.33 7.57 -22.33
C GLU A 70 -24.95 8.12 -22.74
N GLN A 71 -24.16 8.63 -21.79
CA GLN A 71 -22.75 8.99 -22.01
C GLN A 71 -21.89 7.76 -22.36
N ASP A 72 -22.13 6.62 -21.72
CA ASP A 72 -21.44 5.36 -22.02
C ASP A 72 -21.80 4.83 -23.42
N ARG A 73 -23.05 5.05 -23.86
CA ARG A 73 -23.50 4.70 -25.22
C ARG A 73 -22.91 5.64 -26.28
N ALA A 74 -22.78 6.94 -25.97
CA ALA A 74 -22.12 7.92 -26.82
C ALA A 74 -20.61 7.65 -26.97
N SER A 75 -19.97 7.10 -25.93
CA SER A 75 -18.54 6.74 -25.94
C SER A 75 -18.21 5.47 -26.75
N ARG A 76 -19.22 4.66 -27.12
CA ARG A 76 -19.06 3.38 -27.83
C ARG A 76 -19.34 3.44 -29.33
N ALA A 77 -19.70 4.61 -29.89
CA ALA A 77 -19.87 4.75 -31.34
C ALA A 77 -18.51 4.91 -32.04
N PRO A 78 -18.20 4.16 -33.10
CA PRO A 78 -16.98 4.34 -33.88
C PRO A 78 -17.06 5.64 -34.71
N THR A 79 -16.12 6.55 -34.47
CA THR A 79 -15.97 7.81 -35.21
C THR A 79 -15.52 7.55 -36.65
N SER A 80 -16.44 7.70 -37.61
CA SER A 80 -16.11 7.99 -39.01
C SER A 80 -16.09 9.51 -39.21
N SER A 81 -14.96 10.06 -39.62
CA SER A 81 -14.78 11.48 -39.95
C SER A 81 -15.54 11.88 -41.24
N PRO A 82 -16.25 13.03 -41.27
CA PRO A 82 -16.97 13.46 -42.47
C PRO A 82 -16.16 14.48 -43.29
N SER A 83 -16.07 14.25 -44.59
CA SER A 83 -15.68 15.25 -45.59
C SER A 83 -16.89 16.13 -45.95
N LYS A 84 -16.72 17.45 -45.84
CA LYS A 84 -17.68 18.47 -46.26
C LYS A 84 -17.87 18.50 -47.79
N SER A 85 -19.12 18.49 -48.25
CA SER A 85 -19.56 19.34 -49.36
C SER A 85 -21.09 19.49 -49.35
N ALA A 86 -21.52 20.73 -49.54
CA ALA A 86 -22.89 21.23 -49.40
C ALA A 86 -23.86 20.78 -50.51
N ALA A 87 -25.17 20.93 -50.21
CA ALA A 87 -26.23 21.53 -51.04
C ALA A 87 -27.53 20.70 -51.15
N THR A 88 -28.56 21.22 -50.46
CA THR A 88 -29.97 21.43 -50.87
C THR A 88 -30.85 20.34 -51.53
N THR A 89 -32.07 20.26 -50.98
CA THR A 89 -33.42 20.08 -51.58
C THR A 89 -33.97 18.69 -51.96
N GLU A 90 -35.07 18.39 -51.24
CA GLU A 90 -36.37 17.83 -51.67
C GLU A 90 -36.56 16.36 -52.11
N ALA A 91 -37.79 15.91 -51.82
CA ALA A 91 -38.31 14.54 -51.78
C ALA A 91 -38.41 13.84 -53.14
N VAL A 92 -38.58 12.49 -53.10
CA VAL A 92 -39.61 11.67 -53.81
C VAL A 92 -39.11 10.21 -54.03
N GLN A 93 -39.95 9.20 -53.72
CA GLN A 93 -39.83 7.76 -54.09
C GLN A 93 -40.26 7.56 -55.59
N PRO A 94 -40.43 6.37 -56.24
CA PRO A 94 -40.19 4.94 -55.88
C PRO A 94 -39.61 4.02 -57.02
N ALA A 95 -39.07 2.84 -56.63
CA ALA A 95 -39.17 1.47 -57.21
C ALA A 95 -39.05 1.16 -58.76
N PRO A 96 -39.24 -0.09 -59.27
CA PRO A 96 -38.20 -1.09 -59.64
C PRO A 96 -38.32 -1.71 -61.08
N ALA A 97 -37.37 -2.56 -61.53
CA ALA A 97 -37.63 -3.64 -62.53
C ALA A 97 -36.43 -4.61 -62.79
N LEU A 98 -36.72 -5.92 -62.79
CA LEU A 98 -35.99 -7.08 -63.38
C LEU A 98 -36.30 -7.21 -64.91
N PRO A 99 -35.84 -8.19 -65.76
CA PRO A 99 -35.33 -9.56 -65.49
C PRO A 99 -34.23 -10.17 -66.45
N GLU A 100 -33.90 -11.45 -66.15
CA GLU A 100 -33.09 -12.57 -66.76
C GLU A 100 -33.25 -12.85 -68.31
N PRO A 101 -32.62 -13.87 -69.01
CA PRO A 101 -32.08 -15.20 -68.57
C PRO A 101 -30.91 -15.89 -69.35
N LEU A 102 -30.42 -17.07 -68.89
CA LEU A 102 -30.39 -18.38 -69.60
C LEU A 102 -29.50 -19.48 -68.91
N LYS A 103 -29.96 -20.74 -69.04
CA LYS A 103 -29.56 -22.01 -68.35
C LYS A 103 -28.56 -22.89 -69.13
N GLN A 104 -27.85 -23.81 -68.46
CA GLN A 104 -27.88 -25.28 -68.73
C GLN A 104 -27.02 -26.17 -67.76
N GLU A 105 -27.68 -27.24 -67.27
CA GLU A 105 -27.38 -28.57 -66.64
C GLU A 105 -25.95 -29.19 -66.71
N LYS A 106 -25.43 -30.12 -65.86
CA LYS A 106 -26.00 -31.30 -65.13
C LYS A 106 -25.00 -31.91 -64.07
N GLU A 107 -25.54 -32.80 -63.21
CA GLU A 107 -25.09 -33.59 -62.02
C GLU A 107 -23.64 -34.17 -61.95
N VAL A 108 -22.99 -34.48 -60.79
CA VAL A 108 -23.30 -35.50 -59.74
C VAL A 108 -22.45 -35.29 -58.44
N LYS A 109 -23.08 -35.52 -57.27
CA LYS A 109 -22.63 -35.86 -55.88
C LYS A 109 -21.22 -35.47 -55.36
N GLU A 110 -21.21 -34.74 -54.23
CA GLU A 110 -20.45 -35.13 -53.02
C GLU A 110 -20.94 -34.37 -51.77
N GLU A 111 -20.79 -35.01 -50.63
CA GLU A 111 -21.31 -34.64 -49.31
C GLU A 111 -20.69 -33.34 -48.76
N THR A 112 -21.53 -32.46 -48.21
CA THR A 112 -21.15 -31.19 -47.61
C THR A 112 -21.01 -31.30 -46.08
N PRO A 113 -19.86 -30.94 -45.50
CA PRO A 113 -19.78 -30.43 -44.13
C PRO A 113 -19.86 -28.89 -44.13
N THR A 114 -20.79 -28.37 -43.33
CA THR A 114 -20.98 -26.94 -42.99
C THR A 114 -20.04 -26.53 -41.83
N PRO A 115 -19.92 -25.23 -41.47
CA PRO A 115 -18.77 -24.39 -41.79
C PRO A 115 -17.94 -23.94 -40.57
N ALA A 116 -16.72 -23.50 -40.84
CA ALA A 116 -15.75 -22.98 -39.88
C ALA A 116 -16.01 -21.50 -39.48
N PRO A 117 -15.66 -21.10 -38.24
CA PRO A 117 -15.58 -19.71 -37.81
C PRO A 117 -14.28 -19.00 -38.24
N ALA A 118 -14.36 -17.67 -38.25
CA ALA A 118 -13.45 -16.65 -38.80
C ALA A 118 -11.98 -16.66 -38.26
N PRO A 119 -11.02 -16.06 -39.01
CA PRO A 119 -9.60 -16.29 -38.84
C PRO A 119 -8.91 -15.41 -37.78
N VAL A 120 -7.90 -16.01 -37.14
CA VAL A 120 -6.88 -15.40 -36.26
C VAL A 120 -5.86 -14.59 -37.10
N PRO A 121 -5.22 -13.53 -36.55
CA PRO A 121 -4.28 -12.71 -37.31
C PRO A 121 -2.99 -13.49 -37.60
N VAL A 122 -2.69 -13.64 -38.89
CA VAL A 122 -1.50 -14.32 -39.40
C VAL A 122 -0.35 -13.33 -39.45
N ASN A 123 0.81 -13.76 -38.97
CA ASN A 123 2.08 -13.02 -38.93
C ASN A 123 2.50 -12.57 -40.36
N PRO A 124 2.81 -11.29 -40.64
CA PRO A 124 3.00 -10.78 -42.01
C PRO A 124 4.27 -11.26 -42.73
N PHE A 125 5.06 -12.16 -42.15
CA PHE A 125 6.38 -12.55 -42.66
C PHE A 125 6.50 -14.03 -43.07
N ALA A 126 5.41 -14.79 -43.06
CA ALA A 126 5.42 -16.18 -43.49
C ALA A 126 5.32 -16.30 -45.03
N GLY A 127 6.36 -15.88 -45.77
CA GLY A 127 6.31 -16.02 -47.23
C GLY A 127 7.41 -15.34 -48.02
N LEU A 128 8.69 -15.48 -47.66
CA LEU A 128 9.80 -15.11 -48.55
C LEU A 128 10.86 -16.22 -48.58
N GLY A 129 10.96 -16.85 -49.75
CA GLY A 129 11.84 -17.97 -50.02
C GLY A 129 13.32 -17.61 -50.01
N LYS A 130 14.13 -18.63 -49.73
CA LYS A 130 15.59 -18.65 -49.76
C LYS A 130 16.16 -18.06 -51.06
N LYS A 131 16.74 -16.86 -51.01
CA LYS A 131 17.89 -16.44 -51.82
C LYS A 131 18.79 -15.50 -51.00
N ASN A 132 20.10 -15.70 -51.16
CA ASN A 132 21.19 -15.11 -50.39
C ASN A 132 21.15 -13.57 -50.28
N THR A 133 20.60 -13.08 -49.19
CA THR A 133 20.89 -11.75 -48.65
C THR A 133 21.11 -11.93 -47.15
N LEU A 134 22.35 -11.73 -46.68
CA LEU A 134 22.72 -11.83 -45.27
C LEU A 134 22.05 -10.68 -44.49
N SER A 135 20.79 -10.84 -44.11
CA SER A 135 20.21 -10.05 -43.03
C SER A 135 20.67 -10.67 -41.70
N LEU A 136 21.48 -9.92 -40.96
CA LEU A 136 21.87 -10.24 -39.59
C LEU A 136 20.63 -10.09 -38.70
N GLN A 137 19.76 -11.09 -38.73
CA GLN A 137 18.71 -11.26 -37.74
C GLN A 137 19.40 -11.58 -36.40
N SER A 138 19.09 -10.77 -35.39
CA SER A 138 19.60 -10.91 -34.03
C SER A 138 19.24 -12.30 -33.50
N ALA A 139 20.25 -13.15 -33.31
CA ALA A 139 20.13 -14.48 -32.71
C ALA A 139 19.73 -14.45 -31.22
N THR A 140 19.05 -13.41 -30.74
CA THR A 140 18.78 -13.13 -29.33
C THR A 140 17.53 -13.82 -28.76
N ALA A 141 16.82 -14.66 -29.53
CA ALA A 141 15.52 -15.19 -29.12
C ALA A 141 15.39 -16.72 -29.06
N ASP A 142 16.03 -17.49 -29.95
CA ASP A 142 15.59 -18.88 -30.22
C ASP A 142 15.64 -19.87 -29.04
N ASP A 143 16.61 -19.76 -28.13
CA ASP A 143 16.75 -20.69 -27.00
C ASP A 143 15.79 -20.36 -25.83
N ASP A 144 15.44 -19.08 -25.63
CA ASP A 144 14.55 -18.68 -24.53
C ASP A 144 13.07 -18.66 -24.96
N THR A 145 12.76 -18.73 -26.27
CA THR A 145 11.38 -18.77 -26.80
C THR A 145 10.52 -19.86 -26.12
N ILE A 146 11.08 -21.04 -25.90
CA ILE A 146 10.37 -22.17 -25.25
C ILE A 146 9.88 -21.79 -23.85
N THR A 147 10.66 -21.00 -23.10
CA THR A 147 10.28 -20.56 -21.75
C THR A 147 9.19 -19.47 -21.81
N TYR A 148 9.24 -18.58 -22.80
CA TYR A 148 8.24 -17.55 -23.04
C TYR A 148 6.94 -18.08 -23.66
N ASP A 149 6.95 -19.27 -24.25
CA ASP A 149 5.76 -19.91 -24.82
C ASP A 149 4.89 -20.63 -23.78
N ILE A 150 5.34 -20.74 -22.52
CA ILE A 150 4.60 -21.46 -21.46
C ILE A 150 3.41 -20.62 -20.98
N PRO A 151 2.15 -21.07 -21.18
CA PRO A 151 0.98 -20.29 -20.85
C PRO A 151 0.64 -20.42 -19.35
N PHE A 152 1.36 -19.69 -18.48
CA PHE A 152 1.08 -19.69 -17.04
C PHE A 152 -0.27 -19.03 -16.70
N ASP A 153 -0.84 -18.24 -17.59
CA ASP A 153 -2.13 -17.54 -17.41
C ASP A 153 -3.36 -18.46 -17.44
N GLN A 154 -3.20 -19.72 -17.86
CA GLN A 154 -4.27 -20.72 -17.87
C GLN A 154 -4.69 -21.16 -16.46
N SER A 155 -5.89 -21.73 -16.34
CA SER A 155 -6.35 -22.29 -15.07
C SER A 155 -5.42 -23.42 -14.60
N PRO A 156 -5.08 -23.50 -13.30
CA PRO A 156 -4.24 -24.58 -12.79
C PRO A 156 -4.81 -25.98 -13.00
N LEU A 157 -6.13 -26.08 -13.18
CA LEU A 157 -6.82 -27.35 -13.42
C LEU A 157 -6.63 -27.87 -14.85
N THR A 158 -6.45 -26.97 -15.83
CA THR A 158 -6.23 -27.31 -17.24
C THR A 158 -4.75 -27.36 -17.60
N PHE A 159 -3.91 -26.61 -16.88
CA PHE A 159 -2.48 -26.57 -17.09
C PHE A 159 -1.78 -27.84 -16.57
N ASP A 160 -1.00 -28.46 -17.45
CA ASP A 160 -0.25 -29.67 -17.17
C ASP A 160 1.27 -29.43 -17.27
N PRO A 161 1.98 -29.39 -16.13
CA PRO A 161 3.43 -29.15 -16.09
C PRO A 161 4.23 -30.20 -16.88
N GLN A 162 3.78 -31.45 -16.91
CA GLN A 162 4.52 -32.57 -17.53
C GLN A 162 4.73 -32.41 -19.04
N LYS A 163 3.91 -31.59 -19.71
CA LYS A 163 4.07 -31.31 -21.15
C LYS A 163 5.31 -30.47 -21.45
N TYR A 164 5.69 -29.58 -20.53
CA TYR A 164 6.76 -28.59 -20.74
C TYR A 164 8.08 -28.99 -20.04
N ILE A 165 8.00 -29.78 -18.96
CA ILE A 165 9.16 -30.19 -18.15
C ILE A 165 10.25 -30.93 -18.95
N PRO A 166 9.96 -31.87 -19.87
CA PRO A 166 10.99 -32.59 -20.60
C PRO A 166 11.87 -31.68 -21.47
N GLU A 167 11.26 -30.71 -22.15
CA GLU A 167 11.96 -29.73 -22.98
C GLU A 167 12.76 -28.76 -22.10
N LEU A 168 12.18 -28.29 -21.00
CA LEU A 168 12.87 -27.45 -20.01
C LEU A 168 14.08 -28.16 -19.39
N LYS A 169 13.93 -29.44 -19.01
CA LYS A 169 15.05 -30.23 -18.46
C LYS A 169 16.18 -30.38 -19.48
N LYS A 170 15.86 -30.54 -20.77
CA LYS A 170 16.88 -30.58 -21.83
C LYS A 170 17.66 -29.25 -21.92
N GLN A 171 16.99 -28.11 -21.75
CA GLN A 171 17.64 -26.80 -21.69
C GLN A 171 18.50 -26.67 -20.42
N TRP A 172 17.93 -27.00 -19.25
CA TRP A 172 18.61 -26.85 -17.97
C TRP A 172 19.86 -27.72 -17.85
N VAL A 173 19.93 -28.89 -18.49
CA VAL A 173 21.15 -29.74 -18.52
C VAL A 173 22.34 -28.99 -19.12
N THR A 174 22.11 -28.10 -20.08
CA THR A 174 23.14 -27.23 -20.66
C THR A 174 23.64 -26.18 -19.64
N ASP A 175 22.79 -25.85 -18.66
CA ASP A 175 22.93 -24.78 -17.67
C ASP A 175 23.09 -25.28 -16.23
N ASN A 176 23.88 -26.35 -16.05
CA ASN A 176 24.19 -26.97 -14.75
C ASN A 176 22.98 -27.66 -14.05
N GLY A 177 21.90 -27.94 -14.77
CA GLY A 177 20.74 -28.70 -14.30
C GLY A 177 19.74 -27.90 -13.46
N HIS A 178 19.90 -26.57 -13.36
CA HIS A 178 19.04 -25.70 -12.54
C HIS A 178 18.06 -24.88 -13.37
N ALA A 179 16.91 -24.55 -12.78
CA ALA A 179 15.92 -23.70 -13.41
C ALA A 179 16.48 -22.30 -13.76
N THR A 180 16.21 -21.86 -15.00
CA THR A 180 16.62 -20.55 -15.54
C THR A 180 15.80 -19.41 -14.94
N TYR A 181 16.43 -18.24 -14.77
CA TYR A 181 15.76 -17.03 -14.27
C TYR A 181 14.73 -16.46 -15.26
N ALA A 182 14.88 -16.77 -16.55
CA ALA A 182 13.89 -16.49 -17.59
C ALA A 182 12.49 -17.02 -17.23
N LEU A 183 12.39 -18.20 -16.61
CA LEU A 183 11.12 -18.80 -16.19
C LEU A 183 10.37 -17.91 -15.20
N LEU A 184 11.11 -17.41 -14.21
CA LEU A 184 10.57 -16.53 -13.17
C LEU A 184 10.25 -15.14 -13.73
N THR A 185 11.11 -14.63 -14.62
CA THR A 185 10.88 -13.38 -15.35
C THR A 185 9.59 -13.44 -16.17
N HIS A 186 9.37 -14.53 -16.91
CA HIS A 186 8.16 -14.73 -17.69
C HIS A 186 6.90 -14.74 -16.80
N CYS A 187 6.96 -15.45 -15.66
CA CYS A 187 5.90 -15.39 -14.65
C CYS A 187 5.64 -13.96 -14.16
N PHE A 188 6.68 -13.17 -13.89
CA PHE A 188 6.53 -11.79 -13.43
C PHE A 188 5.92 -10.87 -14.49
N VAL A 189 6.29 -11.03 -15.77
CA VAL A 189 5.69 -10.29 -16.88
C VAL A 189 4.18 -10.57 -16.97
N MET A 190 3.78 -11.85 -16.96
CA MET A 190 2.35 -12.21 -17.02
C MET A 190 1.59 -11.70 -15.82
N VAL A 191 2.15 -11.82 -14.62
CA VAL A 191 1.55 -11.29 -13.40
C VAL A 191 1.37 -9.76 -13.49
N ASN A 192 2.37 -9.04 -13.99
CA ASN A 192 2.30 -7.58 -14.15
C ASN A 192 1.32 -7.15 -15.27
N SER A 193 1.03 -8.02 -16.24
CA SER A 193 0.09 -7.74 -17.33
C SER A 193 -1.39 -7.80 -16.92
N THR A 194 -1.70 -8.36 -15.73
CA THR A 194 -3.07 -8.54 -15.26
C THR A 194 -3.33 -7.86 -13.92
N GLN A 195 -4.54 -7.35 -13.73
CA GLN A 195 -4.99 -6.76 -12.46
C GLN A 195 -5.82 -7.76 -11.63
N SER A 196 -6.23 -8.88 -12.21
CA SER A 196 -7.07 -9.86 -11.53
C SER A 196 -6.23 -10.68 -10.54
N ARG A 197 -6.49 -10.53 -9.24
CA ARG A 197 -5.80 -11.28 -8.19
C ARG A 197 -5.92 -12.80 -8.37
N ILE A 198 -7.05 -13.29 -8.88
CA ILE A 198 -7.25 -14.72 -9.13
C ILE A 198 -6.28 -15.20 -10.21
N LYS A 199 -6.19 -14.48 -11.33
CA LYS A 199 -5.24 -14.80 -12.40
C LYS A 199 -3.79 -14.74 -11.92
N ILE A 200 -3.44 -13.74 -11.11
CA ILE A 200 -2.09 -13.64 -10.50
C ILE A 200 -1.77 -14.90 -9.67
N VAL A 201 -2.72 -15.34 -8.83
CA VAL A 201 -2.54 -16.57 -8.04
C VAL A 201 -2.36 -17.77 -8.96
N ASP A 202 -3.21 -17.92 -9.98
CA ASP A 202 -3.16 -19.06 -10.91
C ASP A 202 -1.83 -19.11 -11.69
N THR A 203 -1.34 -17.96 -12.16
CA THR A 203 -0.03 -17.82 -12.82
C THR A 203 1.11 -18.23 -11.89
N LEU A 204 1.10 -17.78 -10.64
CA LEU A 204 2.10 -18.19 -9.65
C LEU A 204 2.01 -19.69 -9.33
N VAL A 205 0.80 -20.24 -9.20
CA VAL A 205 0.59 -21.67 -8.97
C VAL A 205 1.21 -22.49 -10.09
N ASN A 206 0.94 -22.14 -11.35
CA ASN A 206 1.48 -22.88 -12.49
C ASN A 206 3.00 -22.79 -12.58
N ALA A 207 3.59 -21.60 -12.35
CA ALA A 207 5.03 -21.44 -12.32
C ALA A 207 5.69 -22.26 -11.19
N LEU A 208 5.12 -22.23 -9.98
CA LEU A 208 5.61 -23.01 -8.84
C LEU A 208 5.50 -24.51 -9.09
N ARG A 209 4.42 -24.98 -9.72
CA ARG A 209 4.23 -26.40 -10.08
C ARG A 209 5.30 -26.90 -11.05
N VAL A 210 5.65 -26.10 -12.06
CA VAL A 210 6.76 -26.42 -12.98
C VAL A 210 8.09 -26.53 -12.22
N ILE A 211 8.34 -25.66 -11.24
CA ILE A 211 9.56 -25.72 -10.42
C ILE A 211 9.54 -26.94 -9.48
N ILE A 212 8.41 -27.26 -8.83
CA ILE A 212 8.26 -28.40 -7.92
C ILE A 212 8.54 -29.73 -8.62
N GLU A 213 8.02 -29.94 -9.83
CA GLU A 213 8.21 -31.20 -10.59
C GLU A 213 9.53 -31.21 -11.40
N GLY A 214 10.02 -30.01 -11.77
CA GLY A 214 11.20 -29.82 -12.59
C GLY A 214 12.50 -29.83 -11.79
N ASP A 215 12.66 -28.86 -10.89
CA ASP A 215 13.85 -28.60 -10.07
C ASP A 215 13.44 -28.11 -8.66
N PRO A 216 13.14 -29.04 -7.73
CA PRO A 216 12.70 -28.70 -6.37
C PRO A 216 13.68 -27.81 -5.60
N GLN A 217 14.98 -27.89 -5.89
CA GLN A 217 16.01 -27.11 -5.17
C GLN A 217 15.92 -25.61 -5.48
N SER A 218 15.43 -25.23 -6.66
CA SER A 218 15.22 -23.84 -7.04
C SER A 218 13.94 -23.23 -6.47
N LEU A 219 13.07 -24.02 -5.82
CA LEU A 219 11.79 -23.53 -5.27
C LEU A 219 11.99 -22.48 -4.16
N LEU A 220 12.87 -22.76 -3.19
CA LEU A 220 13.13 -21.83 -2.09
C LEU A 220 13.70 -20.49 -2.59
N PRO A 221 14.77 -20.46 -3.44
CA PRO A 221 15.22 -19.25 -4.11
C PRO A 221 14.12 -18.53 -4.90
N ALA A 222 13.25 -19.27 -5.62
CA ALA A 222 12.16 -18.67 -6.39
C ALA A 222 11.13 -17.97 -5.50
N VAL A 223 10.76 -18.57 -4.37
CA VAL A 223 9.84 -17.97 -3.38
C VAL A 223 10.43 -16.69 -2.78
N TRP A 224 11.72 -16.69 -2.43
CA TRP A 224 12.39 -15.49 -1.93
C TRP A 224 12.43 -14.37 -2.97
N LEU A 225 12.86 -14.68 -4.20
CA LEU A 225 12.89 -13.71 -5.29
C LEU A 225 11.50 -13.15 -5.62
N ALA A 226 10.47 -14.01 -5.68
CA ALA A 226 9.11 -13.59 -5.96
C ALA A 226 8.47 -12.78 -4.81
N THR A 227 8.90 -12.98 -3.56
CA THR A 227 8.47 -12.15 -2.42
C THR A 227 9.34 -10.92 -2.23
N ASN A 228 10.37 -10.74 -3.06
CA ASN A 228 11.30 -9.62 -3.03
C ASN A 228 11.92 -9.44 -1.63
N SER A 229 12.31 -10.56 -1.02
CA SER A 229 12.99 -10.65 0.26
C SER A 229 14.11 -11.70 0.13
N ILE A 230 15.18 -11.58 0.90
CA ILE A 230 16.34 -12.50 0.82
C ILE A 230 16.44 -13.38 2.06
N SER A 231 15.93 -12.88 3.18
CA SER A 231 15.92 -13.53 4.48
C SER A 231 14.69 -13.07 5.29
N PRO A 232 14.37 -13.78 6.39
CA PRO A 232 13.40 -13.29 7.37
C PRO A 232 13.84 -11.96 8.00
N PRO A 233 12.91 -11.07 8.38
CA PRO A 233 13.26 -9.73 8.89
C PRO A 233 14.08 -9.71 10.17
N TYR A 234 14.04 -10.77 10.97
CA TYR A 234 14.82 -10.89 12.21
C TYR A 234 16.29 -11.26 11.95
N ILE A 235 16.66 -11.58 10.71
CA ILE A 235 18.06 -11.80 10.32
C ILE A 235 18.53 -10.52 9.60
N ASP A 236 19.48 -9.80 10.21
CA ASP A 236 20.03 -8.53 9.70
C ASP A 236 20.87 -8.71 8.41
N MET A 237 20.16 -8.95 7.31
CA MET A 237 20.68 -9.08 5.95
C MET A 237 20.01 -8.06 5.04
N GLU A 238 20.62 -6.89 4.97
CA GLU A 238 20.24 -5.86 4.00
C GLU A 238 21.18 -5.88 2.80
N LEU A 239 20.65 -5.63 1.61
CA LEU A 239 21.48 -5.43 0.41
C LEU A 239 22.44 -4.23 0.60
N GLY A 240 21.96 -3.18 1.26
CA GLY A 240 22.71 -1.94 1.47
C GLY A 240 23.12 -1.28 0.14
N LEU A 241 22.25 -1.36 -0.86
CA LEU A 241 22.46 -0.77 -2.18
C LEU A 241 21.70 0.55 -2.29
N GLY A 242 22.41 1.64 -2.58
CA GLY A 242 21.77 2.90 -2.96
C GLY A 242 21.43 2.94 -4.45
N GLY A 243 20.48 3.79 -4.84
CA GLY A 243 20.11 3.98 -6.27
C GLY A 243 21.30 4.36 -7.16
N SER A 244 22.32 5.01 -6.58
CA SER A 244 23.56 5.38 -7.29
C SER A 244 24.37 4.17 -7.77
N ALA A 245 24.34 3.03 -7.05
CA ALA A 245 25.06 1.82 -7.45
C ALA A 245 24.46 1.24 -8.74
N ILE A 246 23.13 1.25 -8.83
CA ILE A 246 22.36 0.80 -9.98
C ILE A 246 22.55 1.77 -11.15
N SER A 247 22.46 3.08 -10.91
CA SER A 247 22.74 4.09 -11.94
C SER A 247 24.16 3.94 -12.50
N LYS A 248 25.17 3.69 -11.66
CA LYS A 248 26.55 3.43 -12.11
C LYS A 248 26.65 2.16 -12.94
N ALA A 249 25.99 1.08 -12.51
CA ALA A 249 25.97 -0.18 -13.25
C ALA A 249 25.31 -0.01 -14.62
N LEU A 250 24.16 0.67 -14.71
CA LEU A 250 23.48 0.95 -15.98
C LEU A 250 24.32 1.83 -16.91
N LYS A 251 25.01 2.87 -16.39
CA LYS A 251 25.92 3.70 -17.19
C LYS A 251 27.05 2.88 -17.79
N LYS A 252 27.69 2.03 -16.98
CA LYS A 252 28.83 1.21 -17.40
C LYS A 252 28.43 0.09 -18.36
N VAL A 253 27.35 -0.63 -18.05
CA VAL A 253 26.90 -1.77 -18.85
C VAL A 253 26.22 -1.31 -20.13
N CYS A 254 25.29 -0.34 -20.05
CA CYS A 254 24.49 0.11 -21.19
C CYS A 254 25.08 1.31 -21.95
N GLY A 255 26.19 1.90 -21.49
CA GLY A 255 26.85 3.02 -22.15
C GLY A 255 26.04 4.32 -22.14
N LEU A 256 25.25 4.56 -21.08
CA LEU A 256 24.38 5.73 -20.96
C LEU A 256 25.07 6.92 -20.29
N ASP A 257 24.79 8.13 -20.79
CA ASP A 257 25.18 9.40 -20.16
C ASP A 257 24.25 9.77 -18.98
N ASN A 258 24.72 10.66 -18.10
CA ASN A 258 23.96 11.15 -16.94
C ASN A 258 22.62 11.79 -17.34
N ALA A 259 22.62 12.64 -18.38
CA ALA A 259 21.43 13.33 -18.85
C ALA A 259 20.41 12.36 -19.48
N ALA A 260 20.90 11.40 -20.26
CA ALA A 260 20.06 10.37 -20.86
C ALA A 260 19.41 9.47 -19.80
N LEU A 261 20.16 9.08 -18.76
CA LEU A 261 19.62 8.29 -17.65
C LEU A 261 18.57 9.08 -16.86
N LYS A 262 18.82 10.38 -16.60
CA LYS A 262 17.85 11.24 -15.92
C LYS A 262 16.56 11.35 -16.73
N LYS A 263 16.65 11.64 -18.04
CA LYS A 263 15.48 11.70 -18.94
C LYS A 263 14.66 10.41 -18.95
N LEU A 264 15.32 9.25 -18.92
CA LEU A 264 14.63 7.96 -18.82
C LEU A 264 13.98 7.78 -17.44
N SER A 265 14.66 8.15 -16.37
CA SER A 265 14.13 8.09 -15.00
C SER A 265 12.89 8.96 -14.83
N ASP A 266 12.93 10.19 -15.35
CA ASP A 266 11.82 11.16 -15.26
C ASP A 266 10.61 10.69 -16.09
N LYS A 267 10.86 10.01 -17.22
CA LYS A 267 9.80 9.47 -18.10
C LYS A 267 9.10 8.24 -17.50
N TYR A 268 9.85 7.27 -16.97
CA TYR A 268 9.28 5.98 -16.54
C TYR A 268 9.04 5.89 -15.03
N GLY A 269 9.74 6.66 -14.19
CA GLY A 269 9.58 6.62 -12.73
C GLY A 269 9.87 5.25 -12.10
N ASP A 270 10.60 4.38 -12.81
CA ASP A 270 10.99 3.05 -12.38
C ASP A 270 12.38 2.66 -12.87
N ALA A 271 13.26 2.27 -11.96
CA ALA A 271 14.60 1.83 -12.32
C ALA A 271 14.59 0.56 -13.19
N GLY A 272 13.60 -0.31 -13.00
CA GLY A 272 13.42 -1.51 -13.83
C GLY A 272 13.10 -1.18 -15.29
N ASP A 273 12.14 -0.30 -15.54
CA ASP A 273 11.76 0.09 -16.89
C ASP A 273 12.85 0.92 -17.57
N VAL A 274 13.59 1.74 -16.80
CA VAL A 274 14.82 2.39 -17.28
C VAL A 274 15.85 1.35 -17.73
N ALA A 275 16.05 0.28 -16.95
CA ALA A 275 16.97 -0.79 -17.31
C ALA A 275 16.51 -1.59 -18.53
N PHE A 276 15.19 -1.78 -18.71
CA PHE A 276 14.60 -2.39 -19.89
C PHE A 276 14.92 -1.57 -21.15
N GLU A 277 14.62 -0.28 -21.14
CA GLU A 277 14.87 0.62 -22.28
C GLU A 277 16.36 0.80 -22.55
N ALA A 278 17.18 0.85 -21.50
CA ALA A 278 18.63 0.91 -21.61
C ALA A 278 19.19 -0.33 -22.31
N LYS A 279 18.76 -1.53 -21.89
CA LYS A 279 19.22 -2.80 -22.46
C LYS A 279 18.70 -3.01 -23.88
N LYS A 280 17.47 -2.57 -24.19
CA LYS A 280 16.89 -2.60 -25.54
C LYS A 280 17.73 -1.80 -26.54
N ARG A 281 18.27 -0.65 -26.13
CA ARG A 281 19.18 0.17 -26.95
C ARG A 281 20.57 -0.45 -27.12
N GLN A 282 20.97 -1.36 -26.23
CA GLN A 282 22.27 -2.02 -26.19
C GLN A 282 22.37 -3.27 -27.09
N SER A 283 21.50 -3.43 -28.11
CA SER A 283 21.25 -4.68 -28.85
C SER A 283 22.41 -5.25 -29.70
N LEU A 284 23.68 -4.93 -29.44
CA LEU A 284 24.82 -5.61 -30.05
C LEU A 284 25.91 -5.94 -29.03
N THR A 285 25.89 -7.17 -28.51
CA THR A 285 27.05 -7.79 -27.86
C THR A 285 27.49 -8.99 -28.71
N LEU A 286 28.77 -9.03 -29.11
CA LEU A 286 29.32 -10.08 -29.99
C LEU A 286 29.32 -11.48 -29.37
N ARG A 287 29.17 -11.58 -28.04
CA ARG A 287 29.17 -12.84 -27.28
C ARG A 287 27.99 -12.87 -26.32
N LYS A 288 27.12 -13.86 -26.47
CA LYS A 288 25.99 -14.09 -25.55
C LYS A 288 26.53 -14.45 -24.15
N PRO A 289 26.06 -13.81 -23.07
CA PRO A 289 26.41 -14.20 -21.71
C PRO A 289 25.78 -15.56 -21.35
N LYS A 290 26.33 -16.24 -20.33
CA LYS A 290 25.74 -17.47 -19.75
C LYS A 290 24.35 -17.13 -19.16
N PRO A 291 23.31 -18.01 -19.26
CA PRO A 291 22.01 -17.64 -18.72
C PRO A 291 22.06 -17.58 -17.21
N LEU A 292 21.27 -16.66 -16.64
CA LEU A 292 21.09 -16.55 -15.21
C LEU A 292 20.20 -17.70 -14.73
N THR A 293 20.59 -18.38 -13.66
CA THR A 293 19.74 -19.36 -12.96
C THR A 293 19.11 -18.72 -11.73
N ILE A 294 17.93 -19.20 -11.33
CA ILE A 294 17.20 -18.68 -10.16
C ILE A 294 18.10 -18.74 -8.91
N LYS A 295 18.75 -19.88 -8.70
CA LYS A 295 19.69 -20.09 -7.60
C LYS A 295 20.90 -19.14 -7.67
N ALA A 296 21.50 -18.94 -8.85
CA ALA A 296 22.67 -18.06 -8.97
C ALA A 296 22.34 -16.58 -8.71
N VAL A 297 21.15 -16.12 -9.13
CA VAL A 297 20.68 -14.76 -8.82
C VAL A 297 20.50 -14.60 -7.30
N PHE A 298 19.82 -15.55 -6.66
CA PHE A 298 19.62 -15.54 -5.20
C PHE A 298 20.93 -15.60 -4.41
N ASP A 299 21.84 -16.51 -4.77
CA ASP A 299 23.16 -16.64 -4.15
C ASP A 299 23.99 -15.34 -4.33
N SER A 300 23.82 -14.63 -5.44
CA SER A 300 24.48 -13.34 -5.67
C SER A 300 23.91 -12.25 -4.77
N LEU A 301 22.60 -12.21 -4.53
CA LEU A 301 21.97 -11.30 -3.56
C LEU A 301 22.44 -11.57 -2.13
N ILE A 302 22.56 -12.84 -1.75
CA ILE A 302 23.13 -13.23 -0.45
C ILE A 302 24.57 -12.71 -0.33
N LYS A 303 25.42 -12.92 -1.34
CA LYS A 303 26.80 -12.41 -1.35
C LYS A 303 26.86 -10.89 -1.23
N ILE A 304 25.96 -10.17 -1.90
CA ILE A 304 25.85 -8.70 -1.78
C ILE A 304 25.51 -8.31 -0.33
N SER A 305 24.56 -9.00 0.31
CA SER A 305 24.16 -8.70 1.69
C SER A 305 25.24 -9.02 2.74
N MET A 306 26.03 -10.08 2.52
CA MET A 306 27.11 -10.50 3.41
C MET A 306 28.37 -9.62 3.29
N ALA A 307 28.54 -8.91 2.18
CA ALA A 307 29.68 -8.01 1.99
C ALA A 307 29.58 -6.78 2.93
N LYS A 308 30.36 -6.79 4.02
CA LYS A 308 30.50 -5.70 5.01
C LYS A 308 31.97 -5.30 5.17
N GLY A 309 32.26 -4.07 5.60
CA GLY A 309 33.63 -3.58 5.85
C GLY A 309 34.26 -2.76 4.71
N HIS A 310 35.56 -2.47 4.83
CA HIS A 310 36.31 -1.68 3.85
C HIS A 310 36.39 -2.41 2.48
N GLY A 311 36.15 -1.72 1.37
CA GLY A 311 36.07 -2.32 0.02
C GLY A 311 34.77 -3.08 -0.30
N SER A 312 33.83 -3.17 0.65
CA SER A 312 32.54 -3.83 0.43
C SER A 312 31.71 -3.13 -0.67
N VAL A 313 31.72 -1.80 -0.72
CA VAL A 313 30.98 -1.01 -1.72
C VAL A 313 31.40 -1.36 -3.15
N GLU A 314 32.71 -1.48 -3.41
CA GLU A 314 33.22 -1.85 -4.74
C GLU A 314 32.89 -3.30 -5.10
N THR A 315 32.93 -4.19 -4.11
CA THR A 315 32.54 -5.59 -4.30
C THR A 315 31.06 -5.71 -4.66
N LYS A 316 30.18 -4.99 -3.94
CA LYS A 316 28.74 -4.90 -4.24
C LYS A 316 28.50 -4.32 -5.63
N GLN A 317 29.19 -3.24 -5.98
CA GLN A 317 29.11 -2.60 -7.30
C GLN A 317 29.48 -3.60 -8.42
N ARG A 318 30.57 -4.35 -8.26
CA ARG A 318 31.01 -5.36 -9.24
C ARG A 318 30.01 -6.50 -9.40
N LEU A 319 29.39 -6.95 -8.31
CA LEU A 319 28.37 -7.99 -8.34
C LEU A 319 27.10 -7.50 -9.07
N VAL A 320 26.66 -6.28 -8.80
CA VAL A 320 25.52 -5.65 -9.49
C VAL A 320 25.81 -5.49 -10.98
N GLU A 321 26.99 -4.99 -11.35
CA GLU A 321 27.43 -4.87 -12.75
C GLU A 321 27.40 -6.22 -13.47
N ARG A 322 27.90 -7.27 -12.83
CA ARG A 322 27.88 -8.63 -13.38
C ARG A 322 26.46 -9.13 -13.60
N LEU A 323 25.56 -8.97 -12.62
CA LEU A 323 24.15 -9.38 -12.75
C LEU A 323 23.44 -8.68 -13.93
N VAL A 324 23.65 -7.38 -14.09
CA VAL A 324 23.04 -6.60 -15.20
C VAL A 324 23.69 -6.93 -16.55
N GLN A 325 24.98 -7.27 -16.55
CA GLN A 325 25.69 -7.72 -17.74
C GLN A 325 25.21 -9.09 -18.21
N ASP A 326 25.07 -10.04 -17.28
CA ASP A 326 24.70 -11.44 -17.54
C ASP A 326 23.20 -11.63 -17.85
N ALA A 327 22.35 -10.66 -17.49
CA ALA A 327 20.93 -10.67 -17.83
C ALA A 327 20.70 -10.72 -19.36
N ARG A 328 19.99 -11.75 -19.81
CA ARG A 328 19.60 -11.99 -21.20
C ARG A 328 18.28 -11.30 -21.49
N GLY A 329 18.27 -10.49 -22.55
CA GLY A 329 17.09 -9.72 -22.93
C GLY A 329 16.78 -8.55 -22.00
N ALA A 330 15.82 -7.74 -22.44
CA ALA A 330 15.42 -6.53 -21.72
C ALA A 330 14.56 -6.85 -20.48
N GLU A 331 13.75 -7.91 -20.52
CA GLU A 331 12.87 -8.30 -19.42
C GLU A 331 13.64 -8.82 -18.20
N GLU A 332 14.66 -9.67 -18.37
CA GLU A 332 15.47 -10.11 -17.21
C GLU A 332 16.15 -8.92 -16.53
N SER A 333 16.70 -7.98 -17.31
CA SER A 333 17.31 -6.74 -16.80
C SER A 333 16.32 -5.91 -15.97
N ARG A 334 15.06 -5.78 -16.44
CA ARG A 334 13.98 -5.11 -15.71
C ARG A 334 13.79 -5.69 -14.32
N TYR A 335 13.61 -7.01 -14.21
CA TYR A 335 13.30 -7.65 -12.93
C TYR A 335 14.52 -7.84 -12.03
N VAL A 336 15.73 -8.01 -12.59
CA VAL A 336 16.97 -7.97 -11.80
C VAL A 336 17.10 -6.60 -11.13
N VAL A 337 16.96 -5.50 -11.87
CA VAL A 337 17.05 -4.16 -11.30
C VAL A 337 15.94 -3.89 -10.29
N ARG A 338 14.70 -4.31 -10.58
CA ARG A 338 13.59 -4.19 -9.60
C ARG A 338 13.86 -4.97 -8.32
N THR A 339 14.47 -6.15 -8.40
CA THR A 339 14.87 -6.96 -7.23
C THR A 339 15.99 -6.27 -6.45
N LEU A 340 16.97 -5.66 -7.13
CA LEU A 340 18.06 -4.91 -6.49
C LEU A 340 17.57 -3.64 -5.78
N VAL A 341 16.58 -2.96 -6.35
CA VAL A 341 15.89 -1.81 -5.72
C VAL A 341 14.94 -2.25 -4.60
N GLN A 342 14.69 -3.56 -4.45
CA GLN A 342 13.68 -4.11 -3.55
C GLN A 342 12.27 -3.59 -3.84
N HIS A 343 11.94 -3.35 -5.11
CA HIS A 343 10.61 -2.96 -5.56
C HIS A 343 10.23 -3.75 -6.82
N LEU A 344 9.81 -5.00 -6.63
CA LEU A 344 9.49 -5.93 -7.73
C LEU A 344 8.23 -5.56 -8.55
N ARG A 345 7.29 -4.82 -7.94
CA ARG A 345 6.05 -4.29 -8.55
C ARG A 345 5.11 -5.32 -9.19
N ILE A 346 5.28 -6.61 -8.93
CA ILE A 346 4.44 -7.68 -9.50
C ILE A 346 3.04 -7.79 -8.88
N GLY A 347 2.53 -6.82 -8.11
CA GLY A 347 1.20 -6.90 -7.46
C GLY A 347 0.98 -8.10 -6.50
N ALA A 348 1.92 -9.04 -6.43
CA ALA A 348 1.88 -10.24 -5.61
C ALA A 348 2.38 -9.90 -4.22
N VAL A 349 1.49 -10.07 -3.24
CA VAL A 349 1.77 -9.88 -1.82
C VAL A 349 2.27 -11.20 -1.22
N LYS A 350 3.02 -11.16 -0.11
CA LYS A 350 3.42 -12.37 0.65
C LYS A 350 2.25 -13.36 0.84
N THR A 351 1.06 -12.87 1.18
CA THR A 351 -0.16 -13.69 1.30
C THR A 351 -0.54 -14.39 -0.01
N THR A 352 -0.40 -13.72 -1.15
CA THR A 352 -0.66 -14.31 -2.48
C THR A 352 0.31 -15.45 -2.77
N MET A 353 1.58 -15.30 -2.38
CA MET A 353 2.58 -16.38 -2.51
C MET A 353 2.25 -17.58 -1.62
N LEU A 354 1.82 -17.36 -0.37
CA LEU A 354 1.39 -18.46 0.52
C LEU A 354 0.19 -19.22 -0.03
N ILE A 355 -0.78 -18.50 -0.60
CA ILE A 355 -1.93 -19.11 -1.29
C ILE A 355 -1.44 -19.93 -2.49
N ALA A 356 -0.55 -19.37 -3.32
CA ALA A 356 -0.01 -20.05 -4.48
C ALA A 356 0.77 -21.32 -4.10
N LEU A 357 1.59 -21.27 -3.05
CA LEU A 357 2.29 -22.44 -2.50
C LEU A 357 1.31 -23.51 -2.04
N SER A 358 0.31 -23.15 -1.23
CA SER A 358 -0.68 -24.11 -0.73
C SER A 358 -1.41 -24.84 -1.86
N ARG A 359 -1.85 -24.11 -2.90
CA ARG A 359 -2.53 -24.69 -4.06
C ARG A 359 -1.57 -25.50 -4.95
N ALA A 360 -0.33 -25.07 -5.11
CA ALA A 360 0.68 -25.78 -5.89
C ALA A 360 0.99 -27.17 -5.28
N PHE A 361 1.20 -27.25 -3.97
CA PHE A 361 1.47 -28.51 -3.27
C PHE A 361 0.26 -29.45 -3.17
N LEU A 362 -0.96 -28.93 -3.34
CA LEU A 362 -2.16 -29.79 -3.49
C LEU A 362 -2.25 -30.45 -4.88
N LEU A 363 -1.66 -29.84 -5.91
CA LEU A 363 -1.78 -30.26 -7.31
C LEU A 363 -0.53 -30.97 -7.85
N SER A 364 0.64 -30.71 -7.28
CA SER A 364 1.93 -31.20 -7.76
C SER A 364 2.79 -31.65 -6.59
N LYS A 365 3.64 -32.66 -6.82
CA LYS A 365 4.58 -33.20 -5.84
C LYS A 365 5.99 -33.32 -6.43
N PRO A 366 7.04 -33.21 -5.61
CA PRO A 366 8.40 -33.39 -6.09
C PRO A 366 8.66 -34.87 -6.44
N PRO A 367 9.61 -35.16 -7.36
CA PRO A 367 9.98 -36.53 -7.72
C PRO A 367 10.54 -37.28 -6.49
N GLY A 368 9.81 -38.30 -6.02
CA GLY A 368 10.24 -39.13 -4.88
C GLY A 368 9.57 -38.82 -3.53
N ALA A 369 8.55 -37.97 -3.46
CA ALA A 369 7.78 -37.74 -2.24
C ALA A 369 6.50 -38.59 -2.13
N ASP A 370 6.17 -38.95 -0.88
CA ASP A 370 5.14 -39.93 -0.50
C ASP A 370 3.80 -39.32 -0.03
N PHE A 371 3.56 -38.02 -0.26
CA PHE A 371 2.28 -37.39 0.09
C PHE A 371 1.24 -37.40 -1.06
N SER A 372 -0.05 -37.41 -0.68
CA SER A 372 -1.17 -37.49 -1.62
C SER A 372 -1.47 -36.13 -2.26
N THR A 373 -1.52 -36.09 -3.59
CA THR A 373 -2.01 -34.94 -4.38
C THR A 373 -3.46 -35.17 -4.80
N ARG A 374 -4.22 -34.09 -5.04
CA ARG A 374 -5.59 -34.19 -5.57
C ARG A 374 -5.59 -34.28 -7.10
N ASP A 375 -6.48 -35.09 -7.66
CA ASP A 375 -6.62 -35.21 -9.11
C ASP A 375 -7.26 -33.95 -9.72
N ARG A 376 -6.60 -33.42 -10.75
CA ARG A 376 -7.06 -32.24 -11.51
C ARG A 376 -8.41 -32.47 -12.18
N HIS A 377 -8.66 -33.67 -12.69
CA HIS A 377 -9.89 -34.01 -13.41
C HIS A 377 -11.11 -34.10 -12.48
N GLU A 378 -10.91 -34.49 -11.22
CA GLU A 378 -11.97 -34.48 -10.21
C GLU A 378 -12.28 -33.05 -9.77
N LEU A 379 -11.25 -32.25 -9.52
CA LEU A 379 -11.41 -30.84 -9.15
C LEU A 379 -12.05 -30.00 -10.27
N ALA A 380 -11.76 -30.30 -11.54
CA ALA A 380 -12.37 -29.61 -12.68
C ALA A 380 -13.89 -29.82 -12.81
N LYS A 381 -14.45 -30.88 -12.23
CA LYS A 381 -15.89 -31.18 -12.24
C LYS A 381 -16.66 -30.44 -11.14
N LEU A 382 -15.96 -29.90 -10.14
CA LEU A 382 -16.57 -29.24 -9.00
C LEU A 382 -17.02 -27.81 -9.35
N SER A 383 -18.06 -27.35 -8.65
CA SER A 383 -18.50 -25.96 -8.74
C SER A 383 -17.48 -25.02 -8.09
N LYS A 384 -17.53 -23.73 -8.45
CA LYS A 384 -16.62 -22.71 -7.88
C LYS A 384 -16.69 -22.63 -6.34
N GLN A 385 -17.86 -22.86 -5.75
CA GLN A 385 -18.04 -22.83 -4.28
C GLN A 385 -17.35 -24.03 -3.62
N GLN A 386 -17.54 -25.23 -4.18
CA GLN A 386 -16.88 -26.45 -3.70
C GLN A 386 -15.35 -26.37 -3.84
N LEU A 387 -14.85 -25.75 -4.91
CA LEU A 387 -13.41 -25.51 -5.05
C LEU A 387 -12.87 -24.61 -3.92
N VAL A 388 -13.60 -23.56 -3.55
CA VAL A 388 -13.18 -22.69 -2.43
C VAL A 388 -13.14 -23.46 -1.11
N GLU A 389 -14.11 -24.34 -0.85
CA GLU A 389 -14.13 -25.20 0.33
C GLU A 389 -12.95 -26.19 0.36
N VAL A 390 -12.47 -26.62 -0.81
CA VAL A 390 -11.26 -27.44 -0.93
C VAL A 390 -9.98 -26.65 -0.67
N TRP A 391 -9.87 -25.44 -1.23
CA TRP A 391 -8.65 -24.63 -1.09
C TRP A 391 -8.52 -24.00 0.30
N ALA A 392 -9.63 -23.61 0.92
CA ALA A 392 -9.61 -22.82 2.15
C ALA A 392 -8.85 -23.47 3.32
N PRO A 393 -9.06 -24.76 3.66
CA PRO A 393 -8.34 -25.40 4.78
C PRO A 393 -6.82 -25.42 4.56
N ALA A 394 -6.38 -25.77 3.34
CA ALA A 394 -4.97 -25.82 2.99
C ALA A 394 -4.32 -24.44 2.99
N GLU A 395 -5.02 -23.42 2.47
CA GLU A 395 -4.57 -22.04 2.51
C GLU A 395 -4.43 -21.53 3.95
N GLU A 396 -5.37 -21.86 4.84
CA GLU A 396 -5.31 -21.45 6.25
C GLU A 396 -4.20 -22.16 7.02
N ILE A 397 -3.95 -23.45 6.77
CA ILE A 397 -2.82 -24.18 7.39
C ILE A 397 -1.49 -23.51 7.04
N VAL A 398 -1.21 -23.27 5.75
CA VAL A 398 0.05 -22.68 5.30
C VAL A 398 0.21 -21.24 5.81
N LYS A 399 -0.88 -20.45 5.80
CA LYS A 399 -0.86 -19.09 6.38
C LYS A 399 -0.59 -19.12 7.88
N ALA A 400 -1.25 -20.01 8.63
CA ALA A 400 -1.07 -20.14 10.07
C ALA A 400 0.37 -20.57 10.44
N CYS A 401 0.94 -21.54 9.70
CA CYS A 401 2.34 -21.95 9.86
C CYS A 401 3.28 -20.76 9.64
N PHE A 402 3.12 -20.04 8.53
CA PHE A 402 3.96 -18.88 8.24
C PHE A 402 3.74 -17.72 9.22
N ALA A 403 2.53 -17.56 9.77
CA ALA A 403 2.27 -16.52 10.75
C ALA A 403 2.90 -16.84 12.11
N ARG A 404 2.93 -18.11 12.52
CA ARG A 404 3.62 -18.60 13.73
C ARG A 404 5.15 -18.57 13.57
N ARG A 405 5.64 -18.96 12.39
CA ARG A 405 7.07 -19.01 12.05
C ARG A 405 7.31 -18.41 10.64
N PRO A 406 7.53 -17.09 10.54
CA PRO A 406 7.63 -16.36 9.27
C PRO A 406 8.99 -16.54 8.57
N ASN A 407 9.31 -17.78 8.24
CA ASN A 407 10.55 -18.17 7.57
C ASN A 407 10.30 -19.20 6.46
N TYR A 408 10.61 -18.81 5.21
CA TYR A 408 10.49 -19.73 4.08
C TYR A 408 11.56 -20.84 4.09
N ASN A 409 12.71 -20.62 4.74
CA ASN A 409 13.75 -21.65 4.86
C ASN A 409 13.29 -22.84 5.71
N ASP A 410 12.29 -22.64 6.58
CA ASP A 410 11.69 -23.71 7.36
C ASP A 410 10.44 -24.27 6.67
N LEU A 411 9.59 -23.38 6.13
CA LEU A 411 8.33 -23.74 5.51
C LEU A 411 8.50 -24.53 4.20
N VAL A 412 9.35 -24.08 3.27
CA VAL A 412 9.45 -24.68 1.93
C VAL A 412 10.06 -26.09 1.96
N PRO A 413 11.18 -26.35 2.70
CA PRO A 413 11.69 -27.72 2.82
C PRO A 413 10.68 -28.66 3.48
N THR A 414 10.00 -28.21 4.54
CA THR A 414 8.96 -29.02 5.18
C THR A 414 7.81 -29.35 4.21
N LEU A 415 7.36 -28.38 3.41
CA LEU A 415 6.35 -28.62 2.37
C LEU A 415 6.82 -29.60 1.28
N LEU A 416 8.12 -29.58 0.93
CA LEU A 416 8.69 -30.52 -0.04
C LEU A 416 8.73 -31.97 0.50
N GLU A 417 8.86 -32.14 1.82
CA GLU A 417 8.88 -33.46 2.47
C GLU A 417 7.48 -34.04 2.69
N ILE A 418 6.59 -33.29 3.35
CA ILE A 418 5.30 -33.80 3.85
C ILE A 418 4.07 -33.28 3.10
N GLY A 419 4.22 -32.24 2.27
CA GLY A 419 3.09 -31.57 1.62
C GLY A 419 2.25 -30.73 2.59
N VAL A 420 0.99 -30.44 2.20
CA VAL A 420 0.05 -29.66 3.04
C VAL A 420 -0.78 -30.60 3.91
N THR A 421 -0.32 -30.82 5.14
CA THR A 421 -1.00 -31.64 6.17
C THR A 421 -1.07 -30.89 7.50
N GLU A 422 -1.88 -31.38 8.45
CA GLU A 422 -1.95 -30.81 9.80
C GLU A 422 -0.63 -30.94 10.58
N GLU A 423 0.21 -31.94 10.23
CA GLU A 423 1.55 -32.11 10.79
C GLU A 423 2.45 -30.89 10.51
N LEU A 424 2.18 -30.12 9.46
CA LEU A 424 2.89 -28.89 9.15
C LEU A 424 2.78 -27.87 10.31
N LEU A 425 1.65 -27.81 11.01
CA LEU A 425 1.45 -26.90 12.15
C LEU A 425 2.31 -27.27 13.37
N LEU A 426 2.70 -28.53 13.49
CA LEU A 426 3.56 -29.02 14.56
C LEU A 426 5.04 -28.76 14.22
N ARG A 427 5.48 -29.10 13.00
CA ARG A 427 6.88 -28.89 12.56
C ARG A 427 7.23 -27.40 12.36
N CYS A 428 6.28 -26.62 11.84
CA CYS A 428 6.39 -25.17 11.64
C CYS A 428 5.56 -24.40 12.69
N GLY A 429 5.53 -24.90 13.93
CA GLY A 429 4.87 -24.26 15.07
C GLY A 429 5.66 -23.08 15.65
N LEU A 430 5.25 -22.64 16.86
CA LEU A 430 5.99 -21.64 17.63
C LEU A 430 7.41 -22.15 17.94
N ALA A 431 8.41 -21.29 17.73
CA ALA A 431 9.79 -21.58 18.09
C ALA A 431 10.36 -20.42 18.88
N MET A 432 11.06 -20.73 19.98
CA MET A 432 11.74 -19.71 20.78
C MET A 432 12.79 -18.99 19.95
N HIS A 433 12.94 -17.68 20.19
CA HIS A 433 13.80 -16.78 19.41
C HIS A 433 13.50 -16.70 17.90
N SER A 434 12.38 -17.24 17.45
CA SER A 434 11.79 -16.93 16.15
C SER A 434 10.50 -16.14 16.39
N PRO A 435 10.39 -14.89 15.93
CA PRO A 435 9.22 -14.08 16.21
C PRO A 435 8.00 -14.60 15.46
N LEU A 436 6.83 -14.47 16.05
CA LEU A 436 5.56 -14.68 15.37
C LEU A 436 5.00 -13.35 14.84
N ARG A 437 4.16 -13.42 13.82
CA ARG A 437 3.49 -12.24 13.29
C ARG A 437 2.50 -11.69 14.31
N PRO A 438 2.55 -10.39 14.62
CA PRO A 438 1.67 -9.79 15.60
C PRO A 438 0.20 -9.81 15.14
N MET A 439 -0.72 -9.99 16.09
CA MET A 439 -2.15 -9.78 15.86
C MET A 439 -2.44 -8.29 15.59
N LEU A 440 -3.35 -8.01 14.65
CA LEU A 440 -3.66 -6.65 14.19
C LEU A 440 -5.11 -6.27 14.51
N GLY A 441 -5.31 -5.04 14.96
CA GLY A 441 -6.65 -4.48 15.19
C GLY A 441 -7.33 -3.93 13.93
N GLY A 442 -8.63 -4.22 13.81
CA GLY A 442 -9.58 -3.53 12.93
C GLY A 442 -9.60 -2.02 13.18
N ILE A 443 -9.94 -1.25 12.15
CA ILE A 443 -10.08 0.22 12.27
C ILE A 443 -11.55 0.51 12.52
N THR A 444 -11.83 1.36 13.50
CA THR A 444 -13.17 1.88 13.76
C THR A 444 -13.12 3.40 13.71
N ARG A 445 -14.15 4.03 13.11
CA ARG A 445 -14.18 5.49 12.95
C ARG A 445 -14.87 6.20 14.12
N ASP A 446 -15.78 5.51 14.77
CA ASP A 446 -16.61 6.08 15.84
C ASP A 446 -16.82 5.07 17.00
N LEU A 447 -17.06 5.60 18.19
CA LEU A 447 -17.44 4.83 19.38
C LEU A 447 -18.76 4.08 19.16
N GLY A 448 -19.74 4.68 18.49
CA GLY A 448 -21.01 4.03 18.19
C GLY A 448 -20.86 2.81 17.28
N GLU A 449 -19.98 2.91 16.27
CA GLU A 449 -19.64 1.78 15.38
C GLU A 449 -18.96 0.65 16.17
N MET A 450 -18.06 0.99 17.10
CA MET A 450 -17.38 0.02 17.97
C MET A 450 -18.40 -0.75 18.83
N LEU A 451 -19.29 -0.03 19.51
CA LEU A 451 -20.30 -0.62 20.40
C LEU A 451 -21.28 -1.50 19.63
N THR A 452 -21.65 -1.10 18.42
CA THR A 452 -22.49 -1.92 17.53
C THR A 452 -21.82 -3.23 17.16
N LYS A 453 -20.51 -3.17 16.83
CA LYS A 453 -19.71 -4.36 16.48
C LYS A 453 -19.51 -5.31 17.67
N LEU A 454 -19.38 -4.79 18.88
CA LEU A 454 -19.13 -5.55 20.10
C LEU A 454 -20.39 -5.84 20.92
N SER A 455 -21.58 -5.53 20.38
CA SER A 455 -22.85 -5.74 21.07
C SER A 455 -23.04 -7.19 21.53
N GLY A 456 -23.53 -7.35 22.76
CA GLY A 456 -23.80 -8.67 23.37
C GLY A 456 -22.56 -9.44 23.84
N ARG A 457 -21.39 -8.79 23.94
CA ARG A 457 -20.14 -9.40 24.41
C ARG A 457 -19.44 -8.53 25.44
N GLU A 458 -18.67 -9.18 26.31
CA GLU A 458 -17.74 -8.50 27.20
C GLU A 458 -16.41 -8.23 26.48
N PHE A 459 -15.92 -7.00 26.62
CA PHE A 459 -14.65 -6.58 26.06
C PHE A 459 -13.89 -5.72 27.08
N THR A 460 -12.59 -5.59 26.87
CA THR A 460 -11.75 -4.68 27.64
C THR A 460 -11.25 -3.56 26.75
N CYS A 461 -11.22 -2.34 27.27
CA CYS A 461 -10.63 -1.17 26.63
C CYS A 461 -9.26 -0.94 27.28
N GLU A 462 -8.19 -1.05 26.49
CA GLU A 462 -6.81 -0.86 26.94
C GLU A 462 -6.20 0.38 26.31
N TYR A 463 -5.38 1.12 27.06
CA TYR A 463 -4.69 2.29 26.54
C TYR A 463 -3.85 1.95 25.31
N LYS A 464 -4.00 2.77 24.28
CA LYS A 464 -3.22 2.66 23.06
C LYS A 464 -2.03 3.62 23.15
N TYR A 465 -0.98 3.15 23.81
CA TYR A 465 0.27 3.89 23.96
C TYR A 465 0.93 4.24 22.61
N ASP A 466 1.57 5.42 22.53
CA ASP A 466 2.37 5.88 21.38
C ASP A 466 3.84 5.47 21.58
N GLY A 467 4.14 4.21 21.28
CA GLY A 467 5.45 3.62 21.50
C GLY A 467 5.91 2.73 20.35
N GLN A 468 6.82 1.81 20.69
CA GLN A 468 7.27 0.77 19.78
C GLN A 468 6.87 -0.61 20.32
N ARG A 469 5.95 -1.29 19.63
CA ARG A 469 5.58 -2.67 19.94
C ARG A 469 6.81 -3.57 20.02
N ALA A 470 6.91 -4.29 21.12
CA ALA A 470 7.96 -5.24 21.42
C ALA A 470 7.36 -6.62 21.74
N GLN A 471 7.89 -7.63 21.05
CA GLN A 471 7.63 -9.03 21.33
C GLN A 471 8.87 -9.61 22.01
N VAL A 472 8.75 -9.95 23.29
CA VAL A 472 9.84 -10.38 24.16
C VAL A 472 9.82 -11.89 24.30
N HIS A 473 10.89 -12.56 23.90
CA HIS A 473 11.08 -13.99 24.07
C HIS A 473 12.17 -14.21 25.13
N CYS A 474 11.89 -15.08 26.10
CA CYS A 474 12.87 -15.54 27.08
C CYS A 474 12.86 -17.06 27.16
N ASP A 475 14.02 -17.69 26.97
CA ASP A 475 14.16 -19.14 27.10
C ASP A 475 14.46 -19.58 28.55
N SER A 476 14.44 -20.88 28.79
CA SER A 476 14.79 -21.47 30.09
C SER A 476 16.27 -21.28 30.46
N ALA A 477 17.14 -21.01 29.48
CA ALA A 477 18.55 -20.67 29.70
C ALA A 477 18.76 -19.20 30.09
N GLY A 478 17.72 -18.37 30.06
CA GLY A 478 17.76 -16.94 30.39
C GLY A 478 18.19 -16.03 29.23
N LYS A 479 18.31 -16.54 28.01
CA LYS A 479 18.53 -15.72 26.81
C LYS A 479 17.26 -14.95 26.50
N VAL A 480 17.42 -13.66 26.22
CA VAL A 480 16.32 -12.75 25.86
C VAL A 480 16.51 -12.24 24.45
N THR A 481 15.44 -12.25 23.66
CA THR A 481 15.40 -11.59 22.36
C THR A 481 14.15 -10.76 22.22
N ILE A 482 14.29 -9.52 21.75
CA ILE A 482 13.18 -8.59 21.58
C ILE A 482 13.00 -8.33 20.09
N PHE A 483 11.76 -8.45 19.60
CA PHE A 483 11.42 -8.24 18.20
C PHE A 483 10.46 -7.06 18.03
N SER A 484 10.62 -6.32 16.93
CA SER A 484 9.74 -5.22 16.55
C SER A 484 8.43 -5.71 15.95
N ARG A 485 7.46 -4.80 15.75
CA ARG A 485 6.25 -5.07 14.95
C ARG A 485 6.54 -5.67 13.56
N HIS A 486 7.66 -5.28 12.96
CA HIS A 486 8.10 -5.76 11.64
C HIS A 486 9.03 -6.98 11.72
N LEU A 487 9.13 -7.58 12.92
CA LEU A 487 9.94 -8.76 13.22
C LEU A 487 11.45 -8.49 13.16
N GLU A 488 11.89 -7.24 13.26
CA GLU A 488 13.31 -6.89 13.34
C GLU A 488 13.82 -7.12 14.76
N VAL A 489 15.06 -7.59 14.90
CA VAL A 489 15.67 -7.75 16.23
C VAL A 489 15.99 -6.38 16.82
N MET A 490 15.50 -6.14 18.03
CA MET A 490 15.71 -4.91 18.81
C MET A 490 16.47 -5.15 20.11
N THR A 491 17.00 -6.36 20.33
CA THR A 491 17.72 -6.72 21.56
C THR A 491 18.85 -5.74 21.88
N ASP A 492 19.69 -5.38 20.89
CA ASP A 492 20.83 -4.48 21.07
C ASP A 492 20.42 -3.00 21.25
N LYS A 493 19.18 -2.67 20.88
CA LYS A 493 18.60 -1.34 21.08
C LYS A 493 18.13 -1.15 22.52
N TYR A 494 17.67 -2.23 23.17
CA TYR A 494 17.06 -2.23 24.50
C TYR A 494 17.79 -3.13 25.51
N PRO A 495 19.08 -2.86 25.82
CA PRO A 495 19.83 -3.64 26.81
C PRO A 495 19.26 -3.50 28.24
N ASP A 496 18.63 -2.36 28.54
CA ASP A 496 17.87 -2.08 29.75
C ASP A 496 16.66 -3.02 29.92
N LEU A 497 15.88 -3.22 28.86
CA LEU A 497 14.76 -4.19 28.87
C LEU A 497 15.27 -5.63 29.00
N VAL A 498 16.40 -5.97 28.36
CA VAL A 498 17.02 -7.28 28.51
C VAL A 498 17.44 -7.52 29.97
N ALA A 499 18.00 -6.51 30.64
CA ALA A 499 18.36 -6.60 32.06
C ALA A 499 17.14 -6.60 33.00
N LEU A 500 15.99 -6.12 32.54
CA LEU A 500 14.72 -6.09 33.26
C LEU A 500 14.02 -7.46 33.27
N VAL A 501 14.11 -8.20 32.17
CA VAL A 501 13.40 -9.49 31.99
C VAL A 501 13.65 -10.49 33.14
N PRO A 502 14.87 -10.70 33.66
CA PRO A 502 15.08 -11.57 34.81
C PRO A 502 14.39 -11.09 36.09
N LYS A 503 14.21 -9.77 36.27
CA LYS A 503 13.65 -9.18 37.50
C LYS A 503 12.12 -9.23 37.56
N ILE A 504 11.47 -9.20 36.40
CA ILE A 504 10.00 -9.20 36.30
C ILE A 504 9.41 -10.62 36.40
N ARG A 505 10.23 -11.67 36.27
CA ARG A 505 9.77 -13.07 36.33
C ARG A 505 9.35 -13.43 37.75
N GLY A 506 8.10 -13.86 37.92
CA GLY A 506 7.64 -14.47 39.16
C GLY A 506 8.17 -15.89 39.34
N GLU A 507 7.91 -16.47 40.52
CA GLU A 507 8.27 -17.85 40.83
C GLU A 507 7.54 -18.83 39.88
N GLY A 508 8.30 -19.69 39.20
CA GLY A 508 7.76 -20.70 38.28
C GLY A 508 7.68 -20.29 36.80
N VAL A 509 8.10 -19.09 36.41
CA VAL A 509 8.23 -18.71 34.99
C VAL A 509 9.63 -19.08 34.48
N GLU A 510 9.72 -20.10 33.63
CA GLU A 510 10.98 -20.58 33.01
C GLU A 510 11.20 -19.98 31.63
N SER A 511 10.19 -20.04 30.75
CA SER A 511 10.27 -19.56 29.36
C SER A 511 8.96 -18.90 28.96
N PHE A 512 9.00 -17.82 28.19
CA PHE A 512 7.77 -17.13 27.76
C PHE A 512 7.94 -16.34 26.47
N ILE A 513 6.80 -16.06 25.82
CA ILE A 513 6.68 -15.05 24.76
C ILE A 513 5.59 -14.06 25.17
N LEU A 514 6.00 -12.82 25.41
CA LEU A 514 5.15 -11.73 25.90
C LEU A 514 5.13 -10.59 24.88
N GLU A 515 4.01 -9.89 24.79
CA GLU A 515 3.87 -8.70 23.97
C GLU A 515 3.55 -7.45 24.81
N GLY A 516 4.17 -6.34 24.40
CA GLY A 516 3.96 -5.04 25.01
C GLY A 516 4.32 -3.90 24.08
N GLU A 517 4.10 -2.69 24.57
CA GLU A 517 4.52 -1.45 23.93
C GLU A 517 5.64 -0.82 24.76
N VAL A 518 6.77 -0.52 24.13
CA VAL A 518 7.88 0.21 24.76
C VAL A 518 7.64 1.70 24.57
N VAL A 519 7.53 2.42 25.67
CA VAL A 519 7.21 3.85 25.69
C VAL A 519 8.31 4.60 26.42
N ALA A 520 8.68 5.78 25.93
CA ALA A 520 9.61 6.65 26.65
C ALA A 520 8.91 7.25 27.88
N VAL A 521 9.56 7.20 29.03
CA VAL A 521 9.00 7.71 30.29
C VAL A 521 10.01 8.59 30.99
N ASP A 522 9.51 9.57 31.72
CA ASP A 522 10.32 10.32 32.68
C ASP A 522 10.53 9.47 33.94
N ARG A 523 11.77 9.39 34.41
CA ARG A 523 12.19 8.53 35.52
C ARG A 523 11.71 9.02 36.88
N GLU A 524 11.58 10.34 37.05
CA GLU A 524 11.17 10.93 38.33
C GLU A 524 9.65 10.99 38.46
N THR A 525 8.97 11.35 37.37
CA THR A 525 7.51 11.59 37.38
C THR A 525 6.70 10.41 36.84
N GLY A 526 7.31 9.50 36.09
CA GLY A 526 6.59 8.44 35.38
C GLY A 526 5.77 8.90 34.19
N ALA A 527 5.82 10.19 33.85
CA ALA A 527 5.02 10.76 32.77
C ALA A 527 5.42 10.18 31.40
N LEU A 528 4.43 9.94 30.55
CA LEU A 528 4.64 9.45 29.19
C LEU A 528 5.25 10.55 28.31
N LEU A 529 6.34 10.20 27.62
CA LEU A 529 7.02 11.09 26.68
C LEU A 529 6.61 10.73 25.23
N PRO A 530 6.61 11.72 24.31
CA PRO A 530 6.23 11.48 22.92
C PRO A 530 7.14 10.47 22.21
N PHE A 531 6.61 9.78 21.19
CA PHE A 531 7.37 8.82 20.39
C PHE A 531 8.65 9.41 19.76
N GLN A 532 8.68 10.70 19.45
CA GLN A 532 9.87 11.36 18.91
C GLN A 532 11.07 11.25 19.86
N THR A 533 10.84 11.32 21.18
CA THR A 533 11.88 11.12 22.20
C THR A 533 12.41 9.69 22.17
N LEU A 534 11.52 8.70 22.05
CA LEU A 534 11.91 7.29 21.88
C LEU A 534 12.72 7.07 20.59
N SER A 535 12.40 7.81 19.52
CA SER A 535 13.06 7.68 18.21
C SER A 535 14.50 8.20 18.21
N ASN A 536 14.84 9.11 19.12
CA ASN A 536 16.19 9.64 19.29
C ASN A 536 17.17 8.65 19.94
N ARG A 537 16.66 7.53 20.49
CA ARG A 537 17.49 6.48 21.06
C ARG A 537 18.34 5.81 19.98
N ALA A 538 19.61 5.55 20.30
CA ALA A 538 20.53 4.85 19.42
C ALA A 538 19.97 3.46 19.02
N ARG A 539 20.19 3.07 17.75
CA ARG A 539 19.55 1.89 17.15
C ARG A 539 20.36 0.59 17.32
N LYS A 540 21.67 0.66 17.51
CA LYS A 540 22.59 -0.49 17.60
C LYS A 540 23.65 -0.24 18.67
N ASP A 541 24.13 -1.32 19.28
CA ASP A 541 25.24 -1.36 20.24
C ASP A 541 25.10 -0.37 21.41
N VAL A 542 23.89 -0.28 21.97
CA VAL A 542 23.64 0.61 23.10
C VAL A 542 24.20 -0.02 24.37
N VAL A 543 25.02 0.72 25.11
CA VAL A 543 25.48 0.30 26.44
C VAL A 543 24.53 0.86 27.48
N ILE A 544 24.18 0.08 28.51
CA ILE A 544 23.22 0.47 29.56
C ILE A 544 23.59 1.84 30.18
N THR A 545 24.87 2.12 30.41
CA THR A 545 25.36 3.37 30.99
C THR A 545 25.24 4.59 30.07
N SER A 546 24.99 4.39 28.78
CA SER A 546 24.85 5.44 27.76
C SER A 546 23.39 5.78 27.43
N VAL A 547 22.44 5.09 28.07
CA VAL A 547 21.01 5.32 27.86
C VAL A 547 20.62 6.65 28.52
N THR A 548 20.23 7.62 27.70
CA THR A 548 19.73 8.94 28.15
C THR A 548 18.22 9.02 28.23
N VAL A 549 17.52 8.13 27.51
CA VAL A 549 16.06 8.07 27.44
C VAL A 549 15.59 6.81 28.12
N ASP A 550 15.00 6.96 29.30
CA ASP A 550 14.37 5.88 30.04
C ASP A 550 13.09 5.40 29.34
N VAL A 551 12.83 4.10 29.48
CA VAL A 551 11.68 3.45 28.84
C VAL A 551 10.97 2.52 29.81
N CYS A 552 9.66 2.42 29.63
CA CYS A 552 8.81 1.46 30.31
C CYS A 552 8.20 0.49 29.29
N LEU A 553 8.15 -0.80 29.64
CA LEU A 553 7.44 -1.82 28.87
C LEU A 553 6.03 -2.01 29.43
N PHE A 554 5.03 -1.57 28.67
CA PHE A 554 3.63 -1.76 28.99
C PHE A 554 3.12 -3.03 28.31
N SER A 555 2.99 -4.12 29.06
CA SER A 555 2.62 -5.42 28.49
C SER A 555 1.10 -5.65 28.46
N PHE A 556 0.64 -6.33 27.40
CA PHE A 556 -0.78 -6.49 27.10
C PHE A 556 -1.22 -7.88 26.63
N ASP A 557 -0.30 -8.79 26.31
CA ASP A 557 -0.65 -10.18 25.95
C ASP A 557 0.49 -11.17 26.25
N LEU A 558 0.14 -12.44 26.35
CA LEU A 558 1.05 -13.57 26.62
C LEU A 558 0.69 -14.74 25.70
N MET A 559 1.62 -15.15 24.83
CA MET A 559 1.34 -16.14 23.78
C MET A 559 1.97 -17.51 24.04
N TYR A 560 2.96 -17.58 24.93
CA TYR A 560 3.68 -18.81 25.25
C TYR A 560 4.21 -18.75 26.68
N LEU A 561 4.13 -19.87 27.40
CA LEU A 561 4.59 -20.00 28.77
C LEU A 561 5.04 -21.44 29.04
N ASN A 562 6.26 -21.62 29.57
CA ASN A 562 6.80 -22.87 30.11
C ASN A 562 6.60 -24.11 29.22
N GLY A 563 6.88 -24.02 27.92
CA GLY A 563 6.67 -25.14 27.00
C GLY A 563 5.34 -25.11 26.25
N GLU A 564 4.34 -24.38 26.76
CA GLU A 564 2.96 -24.40 26.26
C GLU A 564 2.60 -23.14 25.45
N GLY A 565 1.99 -23.35 24.28
CA GLY A 565 1.42 -22.27 23.47
C GLY A 565 0.03 -21.87 23.97
N LEU A 566 -0.16 -20.59 24.30
CA LEU A 566 -1.41 -20.06 24.85
C LEU A 566 -2.33 -19.42 23.78
N MET A 567 -1.94 -19.45 22.50
CA MET A 567 -2.64 -18.73 21.43
C MET A 567 -4.11 -19.15 21.26
N ASP A 568 -4.41 -20.43 21.46
CA ASP A 568 -5.76 -20.98 21.29
C ASP A 568 -6.67 -20.71 22.51
N ARG A 569 -6.12 -20.19 23.62
CA ARG A 569 -6.87 -19.86 24.84
C ARG A 569 -7.54 -18.47 24.75
N PRO A 570 -8.66 -18.22 25.46
CA PRO A 570 -9.32 -16.92 25.49
C PRO A 570 -8.44 -15.80 26.05
N PHE A 571 -8.67 -14.56 25.61
CA PHE A 571 -7.86 -13.41 26.03
C PHE A 571 -7.89 -13.16 27.54
N ARG A 572 -9.05 -13.37 28.19
CA ARG A 572 -9.19 -13.25 29.65
C ARG A 572 -8.17 -14.12 30.40
N GLU A 573 -8.01 -15.37 29.97
CA GLU A 573 -7.08 -16.31 30.59
C GLU A 573 -5.63 -15.90 30.36
N ARG A 574 -5.26 -15.53 29.13
CA ARG A 574 -3.89 -15.07 28.81
C ARG A 574 -3.51 -13.83 29.63
N ARG A 575 -4.44 -12.87 29.76
CA ARG A 575 -4.26 -11.65 30.56
C ARG A 575 -4.19 -11.95 32.06
N SER A 576 -4.95 -12.91 32.56
CA SER A 576 -4.88 -13.33 33.97
C SER A 576 -3.55 -14.01 34.31
N LEU A 577 -3.06 -14.89 33.44
CA LEU A 577 -1.73 -15.51 33.57
C LEU A 577 -0.62 -14.46 33.53
N LEU A 578 -0.72 -13.50 32.60
CA LEU A 578 0.20 -12.37 32.52
C LEU A 578 0.25 -11.60 33.85
N ARG A 579 -0.91 -11.19 34.40
CA ARG A 579 -0.96 -10.38 35.62
C ARG A 579 -0.56 -11.10 36.91
N SER A 580 -0.75 -12.42 36.96
CA SER A 580 -0.47 -13.22 38.16
C SER A 580 0.97 -13.71 38.25
N LEU A 581 1.64 -13.92 37.11
CA LEU A 581 2.95 -14.59 37.04
C LEU A 581 4.14 -13.64 36.90
N PHE A 582 3.93 -12.35 36.58
CA PHE A 582 5.02 -11.37 36.54
C PHE A 582 4.79 -10.24 37.54
N ILE A 583 5.90 -9.62 37.94
CA ILE A 583 5.94 -8.61 38.98
C ILE A 583 6.04 -7.24 38.32
N GLU A 584 5.11 -6.35 38.68
CA GLU A 584 5.16 -4.95 38.25
C GLU A 584 6.34 -4.22 38.89
N LEU A 585 7.09 -3.50 38.07
CA LEU A 585 8.16 -2.61 38.48
C LEU A 585 7.81 -1.20 38.03
N PRO A 586 7.46 -0.30 38.96
CA PRO A 586 7.08 1.07 38.62
C PRO A 586 8.10 1.73 37.67
N HIS A 587 7.59 2.43 36.66
CA HIS A 587 8.36 3.14 35.63
C HIS A 587 9.24 2.26 34.72
N HIS A 588 9.26 0.95 34.89
CA HIS A 588 10.07 0.03 34.07
C HIS A 588 9.25 -1.06 33.38
N PHE A 589 8.33 -1.70 34.11
CA PHE A 589 7.45 -2.74 33.59
C PHE A 589 6.11 -2.71 34.31
N THR A 590 5.04 -2.49 33.55
CA THR A 590 3.67 -2.51 34.08
C THR A 590 2.72 -3.10 33.04
N TRP A 591 1.47 -3.34 33.45
CA TRP A 591 0.41 -3.69 32.51
C TRP A 591 -0.13 -2.46 31.81
N VAL A 592 -0.71 -2.66 30.64
CA VAL A 592 -1.55 -1.62 30.03
C VAL A 592 -2.73 -1.27 30.94
N LYS A 593 -2.98 0.03 31.10
CA LYS A 593 -4.16 0.54 31.81
C LYS A 593 -5.40 0.13 31.04
N SER A 594 -6.37 -0.44 31.75
CA SER A 594 -7.49 -1.16 31.14
C SER A 594 -8.77 -1.06 31.95
N ILE A 595 -9.92 -0.98 31.29
CA ILE A 595 -11.24 -1.16 31.90
C ILE A 595 -11.99 -2.29 31.21
N ASP A 596 -12.70 -3.10 31.98
CA ASP A 596 -13.58 -4.13 31.43
C ASP A 596 -14.99 -3.54 31.36
N ALA A 597 -15.64 -3.64 30.20
CA ALA A 597 -16.89 -2.95 29.91
C ALA A 597 -17.80 -3.79 29.02
N THR A 598 -19.08 -3.43 29.03
CA THR A 598 -20.10 -3.97 28.12
C THR A 598 -20.63 -2.89 27.19
N SER A 599 -21.45 -3.27 26.20
CA SER A 599 -22.09 -2.30 25.30
C SER A 599 -23.04 -1.32 26.00
N ALA A 600 -23.41 -1.55 27.26
CA ALA A 600 -24.24 -0.64 28.04
C ALA A 600 -23.45 0.53 28.67
N ASP A 601 -22.13 0.39 28.85
CA ASP A 601 -21.30 1.30 29.64
C ASP A 601 -20.71 2.45 28.80
N VAL A 602 -21.54 3.11 27.99
CA VAL A 602 -21.09 4.11 27.01
C VAL A 602 -20.39 5.30 27.66
N GLU A 603 -20.91 5.77 28.79
CA GLU A 603 -20.38 6.93 29.52
C GLU A 603 -18.97 6.64 30.07
N THR A 604 -18.80 5.50 30.76
CA THR A 604 -17.51 5.04 31.27
C THR A 604 -16.46 4.88 30.17
N ILE A 605 -16.86 4.33 29.02
CA ILE A 605 -15.96 4.18 27.85
C ILE A 605 -15.57 5.55 27.29
N SER A 606 -16.52 6.47 27.19
CA SER A 606 -16.28 7.84 26.72
C SER A 606 -15.32 8.60 27.63
N ASP A 607 -15.46 8.46 28.95
CA ASP A 607 -14.57 9.11 29.91
C ASP A 607 -13.19 8.47 29.92
N PHE A 608 -13.10 7.14 29.79
CA PHE A 608 -11.82 6.46 29.62
C PHE A 608 -11.11 6.86 28.34
N TYR A 609 -11.85 7.10 27.25
CA TYR A 609 -11.31 7.61 26.00
C TYR A 609 -10.74 9.03 26.14
N LYS A 610 -11.47 9.94 26.80
CA LYS A 610 -10.99 11.29 27.10
C LYS A 610 -9.74 11.25 27.97
N GLN A 611 -9.73 10.38 28.99
CA GLN A 611 -8.56 10.19 29.85
C GLN A 611 -7.34 9.68 29.05
N ALA A 612 -7.53 8.70 28.16
CA ALA A 612 -6.43 8.21 27.33
C ALA A 612 -5.82 9.31 26.44
N ILE A 613 -6.65 10.19 25.87
CA ILE A 613 -6.18 11.32 25.05
C ILE A 613 -5.42 12.34 25.92
N ASN A 614 -5.91 12.62 27.13
CA ASN A 614 -5.26 13.52 28.07
C ASN A 614 -3.89 12.99 28.51
N ASP A 615 -3.80 11.69 28.82
CA ASP A 615 -2.59 10.95 29.18
C ASP A 615 -1.61 10.79 27.98
N LYS A 616 -1.80 11.52 26.87
CA LYS A 616 -0.99 11.50 25.64
C LYS A 616 -0.94 10.14 24.92
N CYS A 617 -1.93 9.28 25.12
CA CYS A 617 -2.10 8.07 24.31
C CYS A 617 -2.82 8.39 22.99
N GLU A 618 -2.66 7.53 21.98
CA GLU A 618 -3.34 7.72 20.69
C GLU A 618 -4.87 7.49 20.76
N GLY A 619 -5.34 6.91 21.87
CA GLY A 619 -6.70 6.44 22.10
C GLY A 619 -6.70 5.12 22.90
N PHE A 620 -7.60 4.20 22.57
CA PHE A 620 -7.62 2.87 23.19
C PHE A 620 -7.83 1.73 22.18
N MET A 621 -7.52 0.52 22.63
CA MET A 621 -7.76 -0.76 21.94
C MET A 621 -8.89 -1.49 22.65
N ALA A 622 -10.00 -1.78 21.96
CA ALA A 622 -11.05 -2.66 22.48
C ALA A 622 -10.75 -4.11 22.08
N LYS A 623 -10.76 -5.03 23.05
CA LYS A 623 -10.46 -6.46 22.86
C LYS A 623 -11.54 -7.33 23.48
N VAL A 624 -12.11 -8.26 22.71
CA VAL A 624 -13.07 -9.24 23.22
C VAL A 624 -12.39 -10.16 24.23
N LEU A 625 -13.02 -10.37 25.40
CA LEU A 625 -12.45 -11.15 26.50
C LEU A 625 -12.63 -12.65 26.32
N ASP A 626 -13.85 -13.08 25.97
CA ASP A 626 -14.26 -14.48 25.95
C ASP A 626 -14.89 -14.92 24.62
N ASN A 627 -14.73 -16.21 24.31
CA ASN A 627 -15.37 -16.86 23.18
C ASN A 627 -16.80 -17.29 23.55
N LEU A 628 -17.72 -16.34 23.76
CA LEU A 628 -19.12 -16.71 23.87
C LEU A 628 -19.67 -17.11 22.48
N PRO A 629 -20.44 -18.22 22.37
CA PRO A 629 -21.18 -18.52 21.16
C PRO A 629 -22.08 -17.34 20.86
N ASN A 630 -22.03 -16.85 19.62
CA ASN A 630 -22.81 -15.69 19.22
C ASN A 630 -24.30 -16.09 19.29
N PRO A 631 -25.14 -15.45 20.11
CA PRO A 631 -26.57 -15.74 20.09
C PRO A 631 -27.18 -15.48 18.70
N ASP A 632 -26.61 -14.53 17.94
CA ASP A 632 -26.97 -14.25 16.54
C ASP A 632 -26.56 -15.35 15.53
N LEU A 633 -25.78 -16.37 15.94
CA LEU A 633 -25.41 -17.52 15.10
C LEU A 633 -26.09 -18.82 15.55
N LEU A 634 -26.90 -18.78 16.61
CA LEU A 634 -27.82 -19.87 16.93
C LEU A 634 -29.04 -19.71 16.04
N ASP A 635 -28.95 -20.23 14.82
CA ASP A 635 -30.16 -20.50 14.03
C ASP A 635 -31.11 -21.33 14.91
N ALA A 636 -32.37 -20.91 14.98
CA ALA A 636 -33.43 -21.48 15.81
C ALA A 636 -33.88 -22.89 15.35
N ASN A 637 -32.96 -23.83 15.13
CA ASN A 637 -33.24 -25.20 14.72
C ASN A 637 -32.17 -26.20 15.20
N GLU A 638 -31.84 -26.24 16.48
CA GLU A 638 -31.25 -27.44 17.10
C GLU A 638 -31.84 -27.66 18.49
N ASP A 639 -33.13 -27.99 18.52
CA ASP A 639 -33.66 -28.77 19.64
C ASP A 639 -33.21 -30.22 19.47
N GLY A 640 -32.35 -30.65 20.38
CA GLY A 640 -31.78 -31.99 20.41
C GLY A 640 -32.84 -33.07 20.54
N THR A 641 -33.17 -33.72 19.41
CA THR A 641 -33.70 -35.08 19.41
C THR A 641 -33.12 -35.87 18.22
N PRO A 642 -32.51 -37.05 18.45
CA PRO A 642 -31.91 -37.83 17.37
C PRO A 642 -33.01 -38.56 16.57
N LYS A 643 -33.09 -38.30 15.26
CA LYS A 643 -33.94 -39.09 14.33
C LYS A 643 -33.16 -40.27 13.72
N PRO A 644 -33.78 -41.46 13.60
CA PRO A 644 -33.13 -42.68 13.11
C PRO A 644 -32.89 -42.65 11.58
N PRO A 645 -31.98 -43.49 11.05
CA PRO A 645 -31.49 -43.38 9.69
C PRO A 645 -32.56 -43.76 8.65
N PRO A 646 -32.56 -43.16 7.44
CA PRO A 646 -33.59 -43.39 6.44
C PRO A 646 -33.31 -44.60 5.56
N THR A 647 -34.27 -45.52 5.47
CA THR A 647 -34.36 -46.57 4.43
C THR A 647 -34.99 -46.02 3.14
N PRO A 648 -34.68 -46.58 1.95
CA PRO A 648 -34.99 -45.94 0.67
C PRO A 648 -36.32 -46.41 0.08
N SER A 649 -37.13 -45.49 -0.47
CA SER A 649 -38.22 -45.84 -1.39
C SER A 649 -38.62 -44.73 -2.38
N LYS A 650 -38.27 -44.99 -3.64
CA LYS A 650 -38.99 -44.81 -4.92
C LYS A 650 -39.78 -43.52 -5.25
N ARG A 651 -39.21 -42.80 -6.23
CA ARG A 651 -39.78 -42.06 -7.38
C ARG A 651 -41.32 -42.00 -7.56
N LYS A 652 -41.83 -40.80 -7.87
CA LYS A 652 -42.90 -40.62 -8.88
C LYS A 652 -42.79 -39.29 -9.66
N ARG A 653 -43.19 -39.36 -10.94
CA ARG A 653 -43.00 -38.45 -12.07
C ARG A 653 -43.82 -37.17 -12.03
N THR A 654 -43.29 -36.19 -12.75
CA THR A 654 -43.83 -34.88 -13.17
C THR A 654 -44.99 -34.99 -14.17
N THR A 655 -45.91 -34.01 -14.13
CA THR A 655 -46.80 -33.63 -15.24
C THR A 655 -46.95 -32.11 -15.33
N LYS A 656 -46.73 -31.56 -16.54
CA LYS A 656 -46.85 -30.15 -16.96
C LYS A 656 -48.32 -29.76 -17.22
N ARG A 657 -48.65 -28.47 -17.05
CA ARG A 657 -49.70 -27.76 -17.82
C ARG A 657 -49.22 -26.37 -18.27
N LYS A 658 -49.76 -25.92 -19.41
CA LYS A 658 -49.44 -24.72 -20.21
C LYS A 658 -50.64 -23.72 -20.19
N PRO A 659 -50.51 -22.49 -20.73
CA PRO A 659 -51.19 -21.25 -20.28
C PRO A 659 -52.36 -20.76 -21.16
N GLY A 660 -53.20 -19.86 -20.62
CA GLY A 660 -54.14 -19.02 -21.40
C GLY A 660 -55.28 -18.37 -20.60
N ASP A 661 -55.34 -17.02 -20.64
CA ASP A 661 -56.49 -16.08 -20.54
C ASP A 661 -56.99 -15.45 -19.19
N PRO A 662 -57.51 -14.17 -19.24
CA PRO A 662 -57.20 -13.08 -18.29
C PRO A 662 -58.48 -12.44 -17.62
N PRO A 663 -58.54 -11.13 -17.24
CA PRO A 663 -58.49 -10.63 -15.86
C PRO A 663 -59.77 -9.89 -15.36
N SER A 664 -60.03 -9.83 -14.03
CA SER A 664 -60.82 -8.73 -13.41
C SER A 664 -60.86 -8.72 -11.87
N SER A 665 -60.15 -7.73 -11.29
CA SER A 665 -60.47 -6.84 -10.14
C SER A 665 -60.79 -7.40 -8.71
N PRO A 666 -60.69 -6.57 -7.64
CA PRO A 666 -59.47 -6.34 -6.84
C PRO A 666 -59.60 -6.83 -5.37
N PRO A 667 -58.49 -7.08 -4.64
CA PRO A 667 -58.54 -7.35 -3.20
C PRO A 667 -58.38 -6.08 -2.35
N PRO A 668 -58.95 -6.05 -1.13
CA PRO A 668 -58.83 -4.92 -0.21
C PRO A 668 -57.49 -4.92 0.52
N GLU A 669 -57.13 -3.73 0.98
CA GLU A 669 -55.89 -3.34 1.65
C GLU A 669 -55.62 -4.13 2.94
N ALA A 670 -54.38 -4.62 3.09
CA ALA A 670 -53.77 -4.97 4.37
C ALA A 670 -52.24 -4.89 4.27
N GLU A 671 -51.72 -3.77 4.77
CA GLU A 671 -50.51 -3.61 5.58
C GLU A 671 -49.28 -4.51 5.32
N GLY A 672 -48.23 -3.88 4.77
CA GLY A 672 -46.92 -3.84 5.45
C GLY A 672 -46.02 -5.09 5.42
N ALA A 673 -45.72 -5.64 4.25
CA ALA A 673 -44.60 -6.56 4.10
C ALA A 673 -43.25 -5.81 4.23
N THR A 674 -42.63 -5.90 5.40
CA THR A 674 -41.25 -5.47 5.61
C THR A 674 -40.29 -6.37 4.83
N ALA A 675 -39.48 -5.75 3.98
CA ALA A 675 -38.44 -6.39 3.21
C ALA A 675 -37.46 -7.14 4.12
N THR A 676 -37.35 -8.45 3.94
CA THR A 676 -36.28 -9.27 4.52
C THR A 676 -34.94 -8.78 3.98
N LYS A 677 -34.25 -7.94 4.75
CA LYS A 677 -32.85 -7.59 4.53
C LYS A 677 -32.02 -8.87 4.62
N LYS A 678 -31.30 -9.21 3.55
CA LYS A 678 -30.26 -10.23 3.56
C LYS A 678 -29.22 -9.87 4.63
N GLY A 679 -29.21 -10.61 5.74
CA GLY A 679 -28.19 -10.48 6.77
C GLY A 679 -26.83 -10.89 6.21
N GLY A 680 -25.91 -9.93 6.11
CA GLY A 680 -24.50 -10.25 5.89
C GLY A 680 -24.01 -11.09 7.07
N ARG A 681 -23.54 -12.30 6.80
CA ARG A 681 -23.00 -13.23 7.81
C ARG A 681 -21.83 -12.55 8.53
N ARG A 682 -22.07 -11.99 9.72
CA ARG A 682 -21.02 -11.37 10.55
C ARG A 682 -20.00 -12.46 10.89
N LYS A 683 -18.71 -12.19 10.66
CA LYS A 683 -17.63 -13.13 10.99
C LYS A 683 -17.59 -13.34 12.51
N ALA A 684 -17.30 -14.56 12.93
CA ALA A 684 -17.16 -14.86 14.35
C ALA A 684 -16.06 -14.00 14.98
N LEU A 685 -16.39 -13.34 16.10
CA LEU A 685 -15.43 -12.60 16.91
C LEU A 685 -14.75 -13.60 17.86
N LEU A 686 -13.51 -13.98 17.55
CA LEU A 686 -12.70 -14.88 18.35
C LEU A 686 -11.84 -14.08 19.34
N ALA A 687 -11.80 -14.48 20.61
CA ALA A 687 -10.92 -13.98 21.66
C ALA A 687 -9.55 -14.69 21.70
N THR A 688 -9.31 -15.64 20.78
CA THR A 688 -8.00 -16.29 20.59
C THR A 688 -6.97 -15.33 20.01
N TYR A 689 -5.68 -15.65 20.17
CA TYR A 689 -4.60 -14.91 19.50
C TYR A 689 -4.41 -15.46 18.09
N GLU A 690 -4.69 -14.64 17.09
CA GLU A 690 -4.62 -15.03 15.67
C GLU A 690 -3.52 -14.25 14.93
N PRO A 691 -2.31 -14.83 14.78
CA PRO A 691 -1.17 -14.18 14.16
C PRO A 691 -1.46 -13.72 12.71
N ASP A 692 -0.96 -12.53 12.32
CA ASP A 692 -1.12 -11.91 10.98
C ASP A 692 -2.56 -11.66 10.53
N LYS A 693 -3.58 -11.99 11.34
CA LYS A 693 -4.97 -11.71 11.03
C LYS A 693 -5.37 -10.34 11.58
N ARG A 694 -6.13 -9.61 10.76
CA ARG A 694 -6.85 -8.41 11.19
C ARG A 694 -8.30 -8.80 11.46
N LEU A 695 -8.64 -8.89 12.73
CA LEU A 695 -9.97 -9.29 13.19
C LEU A 695 -10.68 -8.10 13.84
N ASP A 696 -12.00 -8.10 13.76
CA ASP A 696 -12.85 -7.15 14.48
C ASP A 696 -12.94 -7.49 15.98
N SER A 697 -12.29 -8.57 16.43
CA SER A 697 -12.10 -8.89 17.85
C SER A 697 -11.22 -7.87 18.58
N TRP A 698 -10.28 -7.24 17.85
CA TRP A 698 -9.45 -6.15 18.34
C TRP A 698 -9.78 -4.91 17.52
N LEU A 699 -10.29 -3.85 18.14
CA LEU A 699 -10.64 -2.60 17.46
C LEU A 699 -9.77 -1.48 18.00
N LYS A 700 -9.21 -0.68 17.11
CA LYS A 700 -8.48 0.53 17.51
C LYS A 700 -9.38 1.75 17.33
N VAL A 701 -9.54 2.50 18.41
CA VAL A 701 -10.28 3.77 18.43
C VAL A 701 -9.26 4.88 18.63
N LYS A 702 -9.21 5.82 17.69
CA LYS A 702 -8.24 6.93 17.69
C LYS A 702 -8.93 8.25 17.45
N LYS A 703 -8.33 9.31 17.98
CA LYS A 703 -8.75 10.70 17.76
C LYS A 703 -8.84 11.07 16.28
N ASP A 704 -7.86 10.67 15.47
CA ASP A 704 -7.74 11.07 14.06
C ASP A 704 -8.85 10.53 13.13
N TYR A 705 -9.67 9.58 13.60
CA TYR A 705 -10.75 9.01 12.80
C TYR A 705 -12.11 9.65 13.06
N ASP A 706 -12.20 10.45 14.12
CA ASP A 706 -13.35 11.31 14.35
C ASP A 706 -13.21 12.55 13.46
N SER A 707 -13.98 12.58 12.37
CA SER A 707 -14.00 13.68 11.40
C SER A 707 -14.36 15.03 12.01
N SER A 708 -14.91 15.07 13.22
CA SER A 708 -15.23 16.30 13.93
C SER A 708 -14.10 16.80 14.85
N ALA A 709 -13.09 15.97 15.12
CA ALA A 709 -12.07 16.23 16.15
C ALA A 709 -10.61 16.26 15.63
N SER A 710 -10.37 16.01 14.33
CA SER A 710 -9.04 16.08 13.72
C SER A 710 -8.62 17.52 13.46
N ASP A 711 -7.42 17.89 13.90
CA ASP A 711 -6.85 19.22 13.64
C ASP A 711 -6.51 19.35 12.13
N THR A 712 -6.90 20.47 11.50
CA THR A 712 -6.65 20.76 10.08
C THR A 712 -5.85 22.05 9.91
N ILE A 713 -5.13 22.15 8.79
CA ILE A 713 -4.33 23.33 8.44
C ILE A 713 -4.42 23.59 6.94
N ASP A 714 -4.53 24.86 6.58
CA ASP A 714 -4.67 25.33 5.21
C ASP A 714 -3.30 25.74 4.66
N LEU A 715 -2.77 25.00 3.68
CA LEU A 715 -1.40 25.15 3.15
C LEU A 715 -1.38 25.40 1.65
N ILE A 716 -0.31 26.03 1.16
CA ILE A 716 -0.14 26.43 -0.24
C ILE A 716 0.78 25.42 -0.97
N PRO A 717 0.37 24.84 -2.12
CA PRO A 717 1.26 24.01 -2.93
C PRO A 717 2.29 24.87 -3.68
N ILE A 718 3.57 24.56 -3.52
CA ILE A 718 4.68 25.39 -4.04
C ILE A 718 5.64 24.64 -5.01
N ALA A 719 5.69 23.31 -4.95
CA ALA A 719 6.57 22.52 -5.82
C ALA A 719 6.15 21.05 -5.85
N ALA A 720 6.67 20.26 -6.80
CA ALA A 720 6.48 18.81 -6.81
C ALA A 720 7.68 18.04 -7.40
N TRP A 721 7.64 16.72 -7.22
CA TRP A 721 8.55 15.76 -7.83
C TRP A 721 7.80 14.83 -8.79
N HIS A 722 8.53 14.27 -9.76
CA HIS A 722 8.04 13.16 -10.56
C HIS A 722 7.69 12.00 -9.64
N GLY A 723 6.46 11.50 -9.78
CA GLY A 723 6.03 10.33 -9.05
C GLY A 723 6.82 9.10 -9.42
N THR A 724 6.78 8.13 -8.52
CA THR A 724 7.38 6.81 -8.71
C THR A 724 6.28 5.77 -8.58
N GLY A 725 6.51 4.56 -9.10
CA GLY A 725 5.52 3.49 -8.94
C GLY A 725 4.27 3.74 -9.78
N ARG A 726 3.12 3.47 -9.16
CA ARG A 726 1.79 3.79 -9.71
C ARG A 726 1.64 5.27 -10.08
N LYS A 727 2.39 6.15 -9.43
CA LYS A 727 2.28 7.60 -9.61
C LYS A 727 3.28 8.14 -10.64
N CYS A 728 3.96 7.30 -11.42
CA CYS A 728 4.99 7.74 -12.38
C CYS A 728 4.51 8.84 -13.34
N ASN A 729 3.23 8.82 -13.69
CA ASN A 729 2.63 9.79 -14.61
C ASN A 729 2.14 11.07 -13.92
N TRP A 730 2.32 11.20 -12.60
CA TRP A 730 1.73 12.27 -11.80
C TRP A 730 2.78 12.98 -10.94
N TRP A 731 2.44 14.20 -10.52
CA TRP A 731 3.23 14.95 -9.53
C TRP A 731 3.02 14.37 -8.13
N SER A 732 4.05 13.73 -7.56
CA SER A 732 4.01 13.20 -6.19
C SER A 732 5.42 12.86 -5.68
N PRO A 733 5.83 13.31 -4.47
CA PRO A 733 5.09 14.15 -3.53
C PRO A 733 4.94 15.61 -4.01
N ILE A 734 4.02 16.33 -3.37
CA ILE A 734 3.80 17.78 -3.56
C ILE A 734 4.29 18.50 -2.30
N LEU A 735 5.07 19.55 -2.46
CA LEU A 735 5.59 20.39 -1.39
C LEU A 735 4.56 21.46 -1.01
N LEU A 736 4.22 21.53 0.27
CA LEU A 736 3.27 22.47 0.83
C LEU A 736 3.97 23.47 1.76
N ALA A 737 3.50 24.71 1.78
CA ALA A 737 4.05 25.81 2.55
C ALA A 737 2.98 26.58 3.34
N CYS A 738 3.41 27.24 4.42
CA CYS A 738 2.64 28.23 5.16
C CYS A 738 3.15 29.64 4.84
N ARG A 739 2.36 30.65 5.18
CA ARG A 739 2.72 32.06 4.98
C ARG A 739 3.43 32.61 6.21
N ASN A 740 4.58 33.25 6.04
CA ASN A 740 5.20 34.02 7.10
C ASN A 740 4.58 35.44 7.11
N PRO A 741 3.93 35.88 8.20
CA PRO A 741 3.29 37.19 8.26
C PRO A 741 4.29 38.37 8.31
N GLU A 742 5.51 38.16 8.79
CA GLU A 742 6.53 39.21 8.92
C GLU A 742 7.24 39.48 7.58
N THR A 743 7.62 38.41 6.87
CA THR A 743 8.38 38.53 5.61
C THR A 743 7.49 38.52 4.37
N GLY A 744 6.24 38.05 4.51
CA GLY A 744 5.35 37.74 3.37
C GLY A 744 5.80 36.54 2.55
N GLY A 745 6.90 35.87 2.93
CA GLY A 745 7.43 34.70 2.26
C GLY A 745 6.62 33.43 2.53
N LEU A 746 6.83 32.41 1.68
CA LEU A 746 6.25 31.08 1.84
C LEU A 746 7.29 30.13 2.41
N GLU A 747 7.01 29.58 3.60
CA GLU A 747 7.91 28.66 4.29
C GLU A 747 7.44 27.22 4.10
N ALA A 748 8.31 26.35 3.58
CA ALA A 748 7.96 24.96 3.34
C ALA A 748 7.73 24.20 4.66
N VAL A 749 6.57 23.54 4.77
CA VAL A 749 6.12 22.81 5.97
C VAL A 749 6.27 21.30 5.80
N THR A 750 5.78 20.73 4.71
CA THR A 750 5.73 19.27 4.54
C THR A 750 5.58 18.84 3.08
N LYS A 751 5.86 17.57 2.82
CA LYS A 751 5.57 16.88 1.55
C LYS A 751 4.30 16.06 1.73
N CYS A 752 3.28 16.35 0.93
CA CYS A 752 2.05 15.59 0.91
C CYS A 752 2.04 14.57 -0.24
N MET A 753 1.65 13.34 0.06
CA MET A 753 1.54 12.24 -0.90
C MET A 753 0.26 11.41 -0.75
N ALA A 754 -0.65 11.80 0.12
CA ALA A 754 -1.85 11.05 0.48
C ALA A 754 -3.08 11.96 0.52
N GLY A 755 -4.27 11.39 0.31
CA GLY A 755 -5.54 12.12 0.29
C GLY A 755 -6.05 12.48 -1.12
N PHE A 756 -5.20 12.36 -2.13
CA PHE A 756 -5.56 12.67 -3.51
C PHE A 756 -6.27 11.51 -4.21
N SER A 757 -7.32 11.82 -4.98
CA SER A 757 -7.95 10.89 -5.91
C SER A 757 -7.16 10.78 -7.22
N ASP A 758 -7.34 9.68 -7.96
CA ASP A 758 -6.71 9.51 -9.28
C ASP A 758 -7.17 10.59 -10.28
N ALA A 759 -8.41 11.08 -10.14
CA ALA A 759 -8.93 12.20 -10.94
C ALA A 759 -8.21 13.51 -10.61
N PHE A 760 -8.00 13.79 -9.31
CA PHE A 760 -7.23 14.96 -8.87
C PHE A 760 -5.81 14.93 -9.41
N TYR A 761 -5.13 13.78 -9.37
CA TYR A 761 -3.78 13.66 -9.92
C TYR A 761 -3.69 13.98 -11.41
N LYS A 762 -4.68 13.54 -12.20
CA LYS A 762 -4.74 13.85 -13.64
C LYS A 762 -4.95 15.35 -13.88
N ALA A 763 -5.89 15.96 -13.16
CA ALA A 763 -6.15 17.40 -13.25
C ALA A 763 -4.93 18.22 -12.82
N ASN A 764 -4.28 17.86 -11.72
CA ASN A 764 -3.08 18.54 -11.22
C ASN A 764 -1.88 18.39 -12.16
N ARG A 765 -1.73 17.23 -12.82
CA ARG A 765 -0.67 17.04 -13.83
C ARG A 765 -0.89 17.95 -15.04
N ALA A 766 -2.12 18.04 -15.55
CA ALA A 766 -2.46 18.91 -16.66
C ALA A 766 -2.31 20.40 -16.29
N LYS A 767 -2.71 20.78 -15.07
CA LYS A 767 -2.62 22.15 -14.58
C LYS A 767 -1.18 22.66 -14.48
N TYR A 768 -0.26 21.79 -14.03
CA TYR A 768 1.15 22.10 -13.82
C TYR A 768 2.03 21.35 -14.82
N ASP A 769 1.67 21.36 -16.09
CA ASP A 769 2.49 20.76 -17.14
C ASP A 769 3.57 21.76 -17.60
N PRO A 770 4.87 21.48 -17.40
CA PRO A 770 5.93 22.38 -17.83
C PRO A 770 6.04 22.50 -19.36
N ASP A 771 5.53 21.51 -20.11
CA ASP A 771 5.65 21.45 -21.57
C ASP A 771 4.45 22.11 -22.29
N ALA A 772 3.37 22.46 -21.59
CA ALA A 772 2.18 23.09 -22.17
C ALA A 772 2.41 24.52 -22.71
N ALA A 773 3.59 25.11 -22.46
CA ALA A 773 3.96 26.44 -22.92
C ALA A 773 4.73 26.44 -24.27
N LEU A 774 4.88 25.29 -24.93
CA LEU A 774 5.65 25.16 -26.18
C LEU A 774 4.80 24.97 -27.45
N ASP A 775 3.48 24.85 -27.32
CA ASP A 775 2.54 24.70 -28.46
C ASP A 775 1.93 26.06 -28.88
N ASP A 776 2.64 27.18 -28.71
CA ASP A 776 2.25 28.48 -29.31
C ASP A 776 2.84 28.60 -30.74
N ASP A 777 2.33 27.76 -31.65
CA ASP A 777 2.38 27.94 -33.12
C ASP A 777 0.96 28.23 -33.66
N GLU A 778 0.08 28.85 -32.86
CA GLU A 778 -1.16 29.45 -33.36
C GLU A 778 -1.03 30.98 -33.34
N GLU A 779 -0.68 31.50 -34.53
CA GLU A 779 -0.66 32.92 -34.87
C GLU A 779 -2.02 33.60 -34.63
N GLU A 780 -1.95 34.80 -34.05
CA GLU A 780 -2.80 35.99 -34.25
C GLU A 780 -4.33 35.82 -34.38
N ASP A 781 -5.08 36.33 -33.39
CA ASP A 781 -6.01 37.45 -33.62
C ASP A 781 -6.66 38.00 -32.32
N ALA A 782 -6.74 39.34 -32.26
CA ALA A 782 -7.65 40.21 -31.48
C ALA A 782 -7.41 40.49 -29.97
N ASP A 783 -6.86 41.68 -29.73
CA ASP A 783 -7.28 42.77 -28.82
C ASP A 783 -7.76 42.52 -27.36
N GLU A 784 -7.07 43.24 -26.46
CA GLU A 784 -7.46 43.73 -25.12
C GLU A 784 -7.86 42.72 -24.01
N GLU A 785 -6.89 42.37 -23.15
CA GLU A 785 -6.84 42.63 -21.70
C GLU A 785 -5.71 41.79 -21.07
N GLN A 786 -4.86 42.44 -20.26
CA GLN A 786 -3.80 41.91 -19.38
C GLN A 786 -3.19 40.52 -19.70
N PRO A 787 -1.87 40.40 -19.96
CA PRO A 787 -1.23 39.11 -20.20
C PRO A 787 -1.23 38.29 -18.90
N THR A 788 -2.21 37.41 -18.70
CA THR A 788 -2.12 36.34 -17.71
C THR A 788 -0.99 35.42 -18.15
N PRO A 789 0.08 35.20 -17.36
CA PRO A 789 1.07 34.22 -17.72
C PRO A 789 0.39 32.84 -17.67
N LYS A 790 0.10 32.26 -18.85
CA LYS A 790 -0.52 30.92 -19.02
C LYS A 790 0.29 29.78 -18.38
N ASN A 791 1.48 30.05 -17.82
CA ASN A 791 2.32 29.04 -17.22
C ASN A 791 2.15 29.03 -15.68
N ASN A 792 1.48 27.99 -15.17
CA ASN A 792 1.34 27.74 -13.74
C ASN A 792 2.61 27.15 -13.10
N THR A 793 3.69 26.97 -13.88
CA THR A 793 4.99 26.48 -13.41
C THR A 793 6.05 27.55 -13.47
N LEU A 794 7.06 27.43 -12.60
CA LEU A 794 8.19 28.35 -12.50
C LEU A 794 9.48 27.61 -12.89
N GLY A 795 10.33 28.25 -13.69
CA GLY A 795 11.58 27.66 -14.19
C GLY A 795 12.65 27.40 -13.11
N GLY A 796 12.42 27.84 -11.87
CA GLY A 796 13.34 27.66 -10.75
C GLY A 796 12.72 28.09 -9.43
N LYS A 797 13.49 27.89 -8.34
CA LYS A 797 13.05 28.25 -6.99
C LYS A 797 12.79 29.77 -6.90
N PRO A 798 11.58 30.20 -6.50
CA PRO A 798 11.29 31.62 -6.32
C PRO A 798 12.02 32.19 -5.11
N ALA A 799 12.38 33.48 -5.16
CA ALA A 799 13.08 34.15 -4.07
C ALA A 799 12.25 34.26 -2.78
N TYR A 800 10.92 34.35 -2.91
CA TYR A 800 9.98 34.44 -1.79
C TYR A 800 9.65 33.09 -1.15
N VAL A 801 10.19 31.98 -1.66
CA VAL A 801 9.99 30.65 -1.09
C VAL A 801 11.21 30.22 -0.27
N GLU A 802 11.00 29.93 1.00
CA GLU A 802 12.02 29.40 1.89
C GLU A 802 11.94 27.88 1.96
N TYR A 803 13.01 27.24 1.48
CA TYR A 803 13.17 25.78 1.49
C TYR A 803 14.64 25.43 1.29
N SER A 804 15.19 24.67 2.23
CA SER A 804 16.59 24.22 2.27
C SER A 804 16.74 22.73 1.95
N GLY A 805 15.65 22.03 1.63
CA GLY A 805 15.65 20.60 1.31
C GLY A 805 16.08 20.28 -0.11
N GLY A 806 15.82 19.03 -0.54
CA GLY A 806 16.23 18.52 -1.86
C GLY A 806 15.53 19.21 -3.03
N HIS A 807 16.19 19.27 -4.19
CA HIS A 807 15.71 19.97 -5.39
C HIS A 807 14.39 19.37 -5.94
N PRO A 808 13.29 20.15 -6.00
CA PRO A 808 12.06 19.77 -6.71
C PRO A 808 12.28 19.68 -8.22
N ASP A 809 11.47 18.87 -8.90
CA ASP A 809 11.53 18.75 -10.36
C ASP A 809 10.77 19.88 -11.05
N VAL A 810 9.67 20.33 -10.44
CA VAL A 810 8.86 21.45 -10.92
C VAL A 810 8.50 22.37 -9.75
N TRP A 811 8.58 23.67 -9.98
CA TRP A 811 8.09 24.70 -9.06
C TRP A 811 6.73 25.19 -9.52
N PHE A 812 5.79 25.32 -8.60
CA PHE A 812 4.44 25.79 -8.89
C PHE A 812 4.34 27.28 -8.65
N ASN A 813 3.57 27.97 -9.48
CA ASN A 813 3.12 29.31 -9.18
C ASN A 813 2.05 29.19 -8.07
N PRO A 814 2.26 29.76 -6.88
CA PRO A 814 1.28 29.71 -5.80
C PRO A 814 -0.02 30.39 -6.24
N GLN A 815 -1.12 29.64 -6.23
CA GLN A 815 -2.44 30.11 -6.68
C GLN A 815 -3.60 29.56 -5.85
N GLU A 816 -3.38 28.48 -5.09
CA GLU A 816 -4.42 27.75 -4.38
C GLU A 816 -4.02 27.53 -2.92
N VAL A 817 -5.02 27.26 -2.09
CA VAL A 817 -4.86 26.82 -0.71
C VAL A 817 -5.54 25.47 -0.53
N TRP A 818 -4.86 24.54 0.13
CA TRP A 818 -5.32 23.17 0.33
C TRP A 818 -5.51 22.88 1.81
N GLU A 819 -6.67 22.36 2.18
CA GLU A 819 -6.95 21.90 3.53
C GLU A 819 -6.31 20.52 3.74
N CYS A 820 -5.45 20.43 4.75
CA CYS A 820 -4.73 19.23 5.10
C CYS A 820 -5.02 18.80 6.54
N ALA A 821 -5.41 17.54 6.73
CA ALA A 821 -5.45 16.91 8.05
C ALA A 821 -4.08 16.33 8.41
N PHE A 822 -3.76 16.29 9.70
CA PHE A 822 -2.53 15.70 10.22
C PHE A 822 -2.79 15.04 11.58
N ALA A 823 -1.85 14.22 12.04
CA ALA A 823 -1.93 13.59 13.36
C ALA A 823 -1.33 14.51 14.45
N ASP A 824 -0.07 14.91 14.25
CA ASP A 824 0.70 15.73 15.20
C ASP A 824 1.56 16.76 14.47
N VAL A 825 1.94 17.84 15.16
CA VAL A 825 3.00 18.77 14.74
C VAL A 825 4.32 18.35 15.39
N THR A 826 5.40 18.31 14.61
CA THR A 826 6.71 17.80 15.02
C THR A 826 7.84 18.75 14.65
N LEU A 827 8.93 18.74 15.43
CA LEU A 827 10.15 19.46 15.09
C LEU A 827 10.87 18.78 13.92
N SER A 828 11.17 19.56 12.87
CA SER A 828 11.80 19.10 11.64
C SER A 828 13.20 19.70 11.45
N PRO A 829 14.20 18.87 11.07
CA PRO A 829 15.52 19.37 10.69
C PRO A 829 15.59 19.82 9.22
N THR A 830 14.56 19.58 8.41
CA THR A 830 14.57 19.83 6.96
C THR A 830 13.67 20.98 6.53
N TYR A 831 12.60 21.23 7.28
CA TYR A 831 11.60 22.24 6.95
C TYR A 831 11.88 23.51 7.74
N THR A 832 11.64 24.65 7.11
CA THR A 832 11.99 25.98 7.63
C THR A 832 10.82 26.69 8.30
N ALA A 833 9.60 26.15 8.15
CA ALA A 833 8.40 26.74 8.74
C ALA A 833 8.52 26.97 10.24
N ALA A 834 8.19 28.17 10.70
CA ALA A 834 8.19 28.56 12.12
C ALA A 834 9.54 28.41 12.85
N ILE A 835 10.66 28.45 12.11
CA ILE A 835 11.99 28.51 12.71
C ILE A 835 12.14 29.82 13.52
N GLY A 836 12.72 29.73 14.71
CA GLY A 836 12.83 30.85 15.65
C GLY A 836 11.60 31.10 16.54
N LEU A 837 10.41 30.57 16.20
CA LEU A 837 9.21 30.73 17.04
C LEU A 837 9.09 29.69 18.15
N VAL A 838 9.50 28.45 17.87
CA VAL A 838 9.50 27.34 18.84
C VAL A 838 10.92 26.86 19.15
N SER A 839 11.76 26.78 18.12
CA SER A 839 13.16 26.37 18.23
C SER A 839 14.02 27.24 17.33
N GLU A 840 15.18 27.68 17.82
CA GLU A 840 16.09 28.56 17.05
C GLU A 840 16.68 27.85 15.81
N GLU A 841 17.00 26.55 15.91
CA GLU A 841 17.67 25.81 14.83
C GLU A 841 16.75 24.94 13.94
N ARG A 842 15.52 24.65 14.37
CA ARG A 842 14.64 23.67 13.74
C ARG A 842 13.26 24.26 13.46
N GLY A 843 12.74 24.03 12.27
CA GLY A 843 11.35 24.37 11.94
C GLY A 843 10.36 23.29 12.39
N LEU A 844 9.10 23.47 12.01
CA LEU A 844 7.99 22.56 12.28
C LEU A 844 7.54 21.82 11.01
N SER A 845 6.98 20.64 11.18
CA SER A 845 6.38 19.84 10.12
C SER A 845 5.22 18.99 10.63
N LEU A 846 4.41 18.49 9.70
CA LEU A 846 3.21 17.71 9.99
C LEU A 846 3.49 16.21 9.91
N ARG A 847 3.03 15.45 10.91
CA ARG A 847 3.03 13.98 10.92
C ARG A 847 1.79 13.47 10.20
N PHE A 848 2.00 12.60 9.21
CA PHE A 848 0.94 12.00 8.37
C PHE A 848 0.00 13.01 7.70
N PRO A 849 0.51 14.00 6.95
CA PRO A 849 -0.34 14.95 6.25
C PRO A 849 -1.20 14.25 5.20
N ARG A 850 -2.48 14.61 5.15
CA ARG A 850 -3.44 14.12 4.16
C ARG A 850 -4.22 15.28 3.58
N PHE A 851 -4.22 15.37 2.26
CA PHE A 851 -5.09 16.29 1.54
C PHE A 851 -6.56 15.94 1.79
N LEU A 852 -7.37 16.94 2.12
CA LEU A 852 -8.82 16.80 2.24
C LEU A 852 -9.51 17.40 1.01
N LYS A 853 -9.31 18.69 0.77
CA LYS A 853 -9.94 19.44 -0.33
C LYS A 853 -9.13 20.69 -0.69
N VAL A 854 -9.40 21.21 -1.88
CA VAL A 854 -8.98 22.57 -2.26
C VAL A 854 -9.94 23.57 -1.61
N ARG A 855 -9.40 24.67 -1.07
CA ARG A 855 -10.15 25.77 -0.48
C ARG A 855 -10.32 26.87 -1.51
N GLU A 856 -11.39 26.80 -2.28
CA GLU A 856 -11.77 27.84 -3.25
C GLU A 856 -12.23 29.13 -2.57
N ASP A 857 -12.61 29.04 -1.29
CA ASP A 857 -13.04 30.14 -0.44
C ASP A 857 -11.87 30.95 0.16
N LYS A 858 -10.62 30.52 -0.02
CA LYS A 858 -9.45 31.16 0.57
C LYS A 858 -8.41 31.56 -0.47
N SER A 859 -7.95 32.80 -0.36
CA SER A 859 -6.79 33.31 -1.08
C SER A 859 -5.47 32.89 -0.41
N ILE A 860 -4.35 33.08 -1.11
CA ILE A 860 -2.99 32.77 -0.62
C ILE A 860 -2.68 33.54 0.68
N ASP A 861 -3.19 34.77 0.81
CA ASP A 861 -2.98 35.59 2.00
C ASP A 861 -3.74 35.10 3.23
N GLU A 862 -4.81 34.32 3.03
CA GLU A 862 -5.63 33.69 4.08
C GLU A 862 -5.19 32.26 4.41
N ALA A 863 -4.09 31.80 3.80
CA ALA A 863 -3.46 30.54 4.17
C ALA A 863 -2.95 30.58 5.61
N SER A 864 -2.78 29.40 6.21
CA SER A 864 -2.30 29.29 7.58
C SER A 864 -0.90 29.88 7.72
N THR A 865 -0.67 30.57 8.84
CA THR A 865 0.60 31.25 9.12
C THR A 865 1.57 30.40 9.93
N SER A 866 2.84 30.79 9.92
CA SER A 866 3.87 30.16 10.76
C SER A 866 3.56 30.29 12.27
N ASP A 867 2.94 31.39 12.69
CA ASP A 867 2.47 31.59 14.07
C ASP A 867 1.37 30.61 14.46
N PHE A 868 0.39 30.40 13.56
CA PHE A 868 -0.67 29.42 13.79
C PHE A 868 -0.10 28.01 13.94
N LEU A 869 0.89 27.65 13.11
CA LEU A 869 1.59 26.38 13.22
C LEU A 869 2.33 26.24 14.57
N ALA A 870 2.96 27.32 15.05
CA ALA A 870 3.59 27.34 16.37
C ALA A 870 2.58 27.25 17.51
N GLU A 871 1.41 27.87 17.39
CA GLU A 871 0.31 27.78 18.36
C GLU A 871 -0.23 26.35 18.45
N LEU A 872 -0.44 25.67 17.32
CA LEU A 872 -0.86 24.27 17.28
C LEU A 872 0.14 23.38 18.03
N TYR A 873 1.44 23.58 17.81
CA TYR A 873 2.49 22.85 18.53
C TYR A 873 2.45 23.14 20.04
N ARG A 874 2.34 24.40 20.46
CA ARG A 874 2.25 24.77 21.88
C ARG A 874 0.99 24.22 22.55
N LYS A 875 -0.14 24.18 21.83
CA LYS A 875 -1.39 23.59 22.32
C LYS A 875 -1.26 22.07 22.51
N GLN A 876 -0.54 21.39 21.63
CA GLN A 876 -0.20 19.97 21.75
C GLN A 876 0.64 19.72 23.02
N GLU A 877 1.66 20.56 23.28
CA GLU A 877 2.50 20.46 24.48
C GLU A 877 1.74 20.83 25.77
N ALA A 878 0.96 21.91 25.75
CA ALA A 878 0.25 22.45 26.92
C ALA A 878 -0.87 21.55 27.44
N ARG A 879 -1.49 20.73 26.58
CA ARG A 879 -2.41 19.68 27.02
C ARG A 879 -1.77 18.74 28.04
N GLY A 880 -0.46 18.49 27.92
CA GLY A 880 0.30 17.70 28.89
C GLY A 880 0.76 18.43 30.15
N ALA A 881 0.68 19.77 30.19
CA ALA A 881 1.17 20.56 31.32
C ALA A 881 0.03 20.96 32.29
N LYS A 882 -1.19 21.21 31.79
CA LYS A 882 -2.35 21.61 32.62
C LYS A 882 -2.82 20.53 33.60
N GLU A 883 -2.44 19.27 33.40
CA GLU A 883 -2.70 18.21 34.38
C GLU A 883 -1.64 18.13 35.47
N LYS A 884 -0.39 18.58 35.25
CA LYS A 884 0.62 18.67 36.33
C LYS A 884 0.15 19.58 37.47
N GLU A 885 -0.59 20.65 37.16
CA GLU A 885 -1.19 21.52 38.18
C GLU A 885 -2.43 20.88 38.83
N LYS A 886 -3.23 20.10 38.09
CA LYS A 886 -4.42 19.44 38.66
C LYS A 886 -4.09 18.23 39.51
N GLU A 887 -3.08 17.45 39.14
CA GLU A 887 -2.62 16.27 39.87
C GLU A 887 -1.89 16.70 41.14
N LYS A 888 -1.03 17.73 41.05
CA LYS A 888 -0.38 18.35 42.21
C LYS A 888 -1.38 18.99 43.17
N ASN A 889 -2.45 19.62 42.67
CA ASN A 889 -3.50 20.13 43.53
C ASN A 889 -4.34 19.02 44.18
N ARG A 890 -4.52 17.87 43.53
CA ARG A 890 -5.20 16.71 44.15
C ARG A 890 -4.34 16.04 45.22
N GLU A 891 -3.03 15.91 44.99
CA GLU A 891 -2.10 15.40 46.02
C GLU A 891 -2.00 16.34 47.24
N LEU A 892 -2.10 17.66 47.02
CA LEU A 892 -2.15 18.65 48.11
C LEU A 892 -3.48 18.61 48.87
N ASP A 893 -4.60 18.36 48.20
CA ASP A 893 -5.92 18.22 48.83
C ASP A 893 -6.01 16.90 49.64
N ASP A 894 -5.31 15.84 49.22
CA ASP A 894 -5.26 14.55 49.94
C ASP A 894 -4.29 14.56 51.14
N GLU A 895 -3.32 15.49 51.20
CA GLU A 895 -2.42 15.69 52.36
C GLU A 895 -3.01 16.63 53.43
N GLU A 896 -4.08 17.39 53.13
CA GLU A 896 -4.78 18.28 54.08
C GLU A 896 -6.01 17.63 54.76
N ILE A 897 -6.29 16.33 54.54
CA ILE A 897 -7.42 15.59 55.17
C ILE A 897 -6.98 14.67 56.31
#